data_AF-A0A9C8L7D5-F1
#
_entry.id   AF-A0A9C8L7D5-F1
#
_cell.length_a   1.000
_cell.length_b   1.000
_cell.length_c   1.000
_cell.angle_alpha   90.00
_cell.angle_beta   90.00
_cell.angle_gamma   90.00
#
_symmetry.space_group_name_H-M   'P 1'
#
loop_
_entity.id
_entity.type
_entity.pdbx_description
1 polymer ?
#
loop_
_entity_poly.entity_id
_entity_poly.type
_entity_poly.pdbx_seq_one_letter_code
_entity_poly.pdbx_strand_id
1 'polypeptide(L)'
;VLSNPEEGQFHIYTGGWITFEVPRDLSENFAYFYTDRGLPCPLWQAYENTPEFYDLATRLDEHDFGNLQERHEMMQQGLEWALEDSVRVWLADRTSITPRRAEVSYTSDLYGGIASSWLWPHTLERTGSFTTPLTIGSPNILQEVWNPLNGSEWIYDSMLIRATSDAGTIPDPFTGLPLPHRIESAEVTVQEGLPVTHTLDWVTFNFAPEIVVPDDAWVAWDASTQQFLTAAQVYTQPQTALRRSIVTYPADLFTSVTWHDGSPFSIGDVVLNMILTFDRAHLQSPVYDPSDMWRYEQFMATFRGVRIVSENPLVIETYSDAYELDAERNVDTWWPFYNTGPGAWHNLALGLLADAELQAAFSQHKANDHGIPQLNHIAGPTLDILAGQLAIAREGSYIPYEPTLGGYIDIGGEAGPRWDNLNTWYTQYGHFWLGTGPLYLEEIFPIMGELSLKPNPFYPDAPDRWAAFDEAPIAEVAITGPTIVPKGVAATFDVAVTFQGAPYAIADIEKVQYLLLNAGNNIVFTGEASAIGDGQWQIALTANESSQLLLGANRLEVIVTPRREAVPTFAAHAFETTGLRVLSVTPNSGINTSATAITIGGKQFQTGASVALMRSGSSVPLAATYHAPDFLSATVPADLQPGTYGLRVINPDGERDTLLSAFTVLAPTAPVITSVRPRQGPNDRPVTLDIYGSNFAPDFEAALSSGATYPLQGLYFIDSTHIRAVVPVHIPPGAYDLTVINPSDLFAQFANAYTARDDMDDLYPRANSFWLNPLMLREDSTPTMGVAVRRTGGGATLPSVNVDFSYRSAGGDWIAIGRANTPPLAPYSQTLTLPLEWTDLPAAGTYTLRAVVDPTNAIPETDETNNVITRTVVILPPLADTIPPFVESFRINDGEQRTTQRQVYLNATAQDNPEGVGVAYLLYVEYIFVQSAGHWVPVASSGWVPYAEATSNYPWALHPVPGVHYIRVWAADAAGNISADARMRFINLVPEAKPAPIAADEAHVYRLPMAAGESLEVQLTSISGDMDLYVWGPDGALIDFSDLVEPVEVINFTAPMVGIYQIEVYGWAPGSYTLTILGPVTPHTARSYGIQQQKGRTLPLCLPGFNPEADEEVYGVPSAPLPATRIYLPLVMHN
;
A
#
# COMPACT_ATOMS: atom_id res chain seq x y z
N VAL A 1 -13.70 25.66 -2.76
CA VAL A 1 -14.60 25.46 -1.59
C VAL A 1 -14.54 26.74 -0.77
N LEU A 2 -15.66 27.44 -0.58
CA LEU A 2 -15.67 28.84 -0.13
C LEU A 2 -16.69 29.14 1.00
N SER A 3 -17.36 28.13 1.56
CA SER A 3 -18.36 28.33 2.63
C SER A 3 -17.73 28.29 4.02
N ASN A 4 -18.34 28.96 4.99
CA ASN A 4 -17.94 28.88 6.40
C ASN A 4 -18.21 27.46 6.95
N PRO A 5 -17.20 26.76 7.53
CA PRO A 5 -17.38 25.44 8.13
C PRO A 5 -18.47 25.36 9.21
N GLU A 6 -18.69 26.44 9.97
CA GLU A 6 -19.72 26.52 11.01
C GLU A 6 -21.15 26.35 10.48
N GLU A 7 -21.36 26.58 9.18
CA GLU A 7 -22.66 26.41 8.54
C GLU A 7 -23.04 24.93 8.37
N GLY A 8 -22.11 24.00 8.61
CA GLY A 8 -22.34 22.55 8.53
C GLY A 8 -22.66 22.05 7.10
N GLN A 9 -22.41 22.88 6.09
CA GLN A 9 -22.68 22.58 4.68
C GLN A 9 -21.54 21.83 3.99
N PHE A 10 -20.45 21.56 4.69
CA PHE A 10 -19.26 20.90 4.17
C PHE A 10 -19.19 19.43 4.65
N HIS A 11 -18.79 18.53 3.75
CA HIS A 11 -18.60 17.11 4.06
C HIS A 11 -17.11 16.72 3.99
N ILE A 12 -16.51 16.62 2.80
CA ILE A 12 -15.08 16.34 2.56
C ILE A 12 -14.68 16.99 1.23
N TYR A 13 -13.49 17.58 1.15
CA TYR A 13 -12.88 18.08 -0.09
C TYR A 13 -11.47 17.50 -0.21
N THR A 14 -11.16 16.97 -1.39
CA THR A 14 -9.81 16.58 -1.76
C THR A 14 -9.23 17.64 -2.68
N GLY A 15 -8.06 18.16 -2.32
CA GLY A 15 -7.28 19.06 -3.14
C GLY A 15 -5.91 18.46 -3.41
N GLY A 16 -5.36 18.72 -4.58
CA GLY A 16 -3.96 18.44 -4.89
C GLY A 16 -3.15 19.73 -4.80
N TRP A 17 -1.95 19.66 -4.23
CA TRP A 17 -0.99 20.76 -4.23
C TRP A 17 0.27 20.30 -4.93
N ILE A 18 0.80 21.14 -5.81
CA ILE A 18 2.05 20.90 -6.52
C ILE A 18 2.86 22.19 -6.46
N THR A 19 4.15 22.06 -6.13
CA THR A 19 5.07 23.20 -6.08
C THR A 19 5.58 23.53 -7.49
N PHE A 20 5.72 24.82 -7.79
CA PHE A 20 6.09 25.32 -9.12
C PHE A 20 7.58 25.20 -9.47
N GLU A 21 8.41 24.84 -8.49
CA GLU A 21 9.85 24.62 -8.58
C GLU A 21 10.31 23.77 -7.39
N VAL A 22 11.53 23.26 -7.44
CA VAL A 22 12.18 22.63 -6.28
C VAL A 22 12.28 23.64 -5.13
N PRO A 23 11.62 23.40 -3.98
CA PRO A 23 11.61 24.36 -2.87
C PRO A 23 12.96 24.39 -2.15
N ARG A 24 13.42 25.59 -1.83
CA ARG A 24 14.65 25.84 -1.04
C ARG A 24 14.39 25.88 0.47
N ASP A 25 13.20 26.32 0.83
CA ASP A 25 12.65 26.30 2.18
C ASP A 25 11.19 25.79 2.11
N LEU A 26 10.73 25.20 3.20
CA LEU A 26 9.36 24.75 3.42
C LEU A 26 8.85 25.12 4.83
N SER A 27 9.56 25.98 5.56
CA SER A 27 9.18 26.42 6.91
C SER A 27 7.89 27.25 6.92
N GLU A 28 7.62 27.98 5.84
CA GLU A 28 6.41 28.76 5.62
C GLU A 28 5.14 27.88 5.55
N ASN A 29 5.28 26.59 5.22
CA ASN A 29 4.13 25.67 5.13
C ASN A 29 3.39 25.51 6.45
N PHE A 30 4.07 25.69 7.59
CA PHE A 30 3.40 25.66 8.90
C PHE A 30 2.39 26.79 9.02
N ALA A 31 2.76 28.02 8.66
CA ALA A 31 1.83 29.14 8.63
C ALA A 31 0.77 28.94 7.52
N TYR A 32 1.20 28.63 6.30
CA TYR A 32 0.30 28.60 5.15
C TYR A 32 -0.80 27.51 5.24
N PHE A 33 -0.45 26.30 5.66
CA PHE A 33 -1.40 25.19 5.65
C PHE A 33 -2.14 24.98 6.97
N TYR A 34 -1.56 25.41 8.09
CA TYR A 34 -2.08 25.07 9.41
C TYR A 34 -2.63 26.27 10.17
N THR A 35 -2.42 27.51 9.70
CA THR A 35 -2.98 28.71 10.35
C THR A 35 -3.85 29.54 9.41
N ASP A 36 -4.49 30.58 9.96
CA ASP A 36 -5.30 31.55 9.22
C ASP A 36 -4.47 32.47 8.29
N ARG A 37 -3.14 32.35 8.31
CA ARG A 37 -2.19 33.13 7.47
C ARG A 37 -2.07 32.62 6.03
N GLY A 38 -2.67 31.48 5.70
CA GLY A 38 -2.66 30.93 4.34
C GLY A 38 -3.59 31.65 3.37
N LEU A 39 -4.67 30.99 2.95
CA LEU A 39 -5.62 31.58 2.00
C LEU A 39 -6.66 32.48 2.69
N PRO A 40 -7.04 33.63 2.10
CA PRO A 40 -8.07 34.52 2.63
C PRO A 40 -9.50 34.00 2.34
N CYS A 41 -9.72 32.68 2.46
CA CYS A 41 -11.02 32.05 2.23
C CYS A 41 -11.67 31.63 3.55
N PRO A 42 -13.01 31.61 3.66
CA PRO A 42 -13.70 31.35 4.93
C PRO A 42 -13.28 30.06 5.65
N LEU A 43 -12.82 29.04 4.91
CA LEU A 43 -12.31 27.79 5.49
C LEU A 43 -10.99 28.00 6.25
N TRP A 44 -10.01 28.68 5.66
CA TRP A 44 -8.70 28.93 6.29
C TRP A 44 -8.82 29.91 7.44
N GLN A 45 -9.67 30.93 7.29
CA GLN A 45 -9.91 31.94 8.31
C GLN A 45 -10.66 31.38 9.55
N ALA A 46 -11.11 30.12 9.50
CA ALA A 46 -11.75 29.43 10.62
C ALA A 46 -10.78 28.53 11.42
N TYR A 47 -9.48 28.53 11.10
CA TYR A 47 -8.51 27.71 11.82
C TYR A 47 -8.24 28.30 13.21
N GLU A 48 -8.43 27.48 14.24
CA GLU A 48 -8.11 27.82 15.63
C GLU A 48 -6.86 27.04 16.05
N ASN A 49 -5.75 27.76 16.24
CA ASN A 49 -4.47 27.19 16.65
C ASN A 49 -4.16 27.50 18.11
N THR A 50 -3.31 26.68 18.73
CA THR A 50 -2.67 27.06 20.00
C THR A 50 -1.79 28.31 19.81
N PRO A 51 -1.77 29.26 20.77
CA PRO A 51 -0.94 30.46 20.66
C PRO A 51 0.55 30.15 20.44
N GLU A 52 1.04 29.09 21.08
CA GLU A 52 2.44 28.66 20.98
C GLU A 52 2.80 28.17 19.57
N PHE A 53 1.94 27.35 18.94
CA PHE A 53 2.16 26.91 17.57
C PHE A 53 2.02 28.07 16.57
N TYR A 54 1.05 28.96 16.77
CA TYR A 54 0.86 30.13 15.91
C TYR A 54 2.08 31.06 15.90
N ASP A 55 2.66 31.32 17.08
CA ASP A 55 3.90 32.11 17.22
C ASP A 55 5.08 31.43 16.52
N LEU A 56 5.28 30.12 16.76
CA LEU A 56 6.34 29.36 16.11
C LEU A 56 6.21 29.34 14.58
N ALA A 57 5.00 29.09 14.07
CA ALA A 57 4.72 29.10 12.64
C ALA A 57 4.97 30.48 12.02
N THR A 58 4.59 31.55 12.73
CA THR A 58 4.84 32.93 12.30
C THR A 58 6.34 33.23 12.25
N ARG A 59 7.10 32.86 13.28
CA ARG A 59 8.56 33.06 13.31
C ARG A 59 9.28 32.25 12.23
N LEU A 60 8.80 31.05 11.90
CA LEU A 60 9.33 30.23 10.81
C LEU A 60 9.02 30.81 9.42
N ASP A 61 7.84 31.38 9.23
CA ASP A 61 7.39 32.09 8.02
C ASP A 61 8.17 33.39 7.79
N GLU A 62 8.49 34.11 8.87
CA GLU A 62 9.17 35.41 8.83
C GLU A 62 10.70 35.31 8.96
N HIS A 63 11.26 34.10 8.94
CA HIS A 63 12.69 33.81 9.16
C HIS A 63 13.27 34.41 10.46
N ASP A 64 12.46 34.50 11.51
CA ASP A 64 12.84 35.05 12.82
C ASP A 64 13.57 34.02 13.72
N PHE A 65 14.79 33.67 13.31
CA PHE A 65 15.71 32.82 14.05
C PHE A 65 17.15 33.32 13.90
N GLY A 66 17.95 33.20 14.97
CA GLY A 66 19.31 33.73 15.00
C GLY A 66 20.33 32.87 14.23
N ASN A 67 20.03 31.60 13.96
CA ASN A 67 20.90 30.69 13.21
C ASN A 67 20.15 29.42 12.75
N LEU A 68 20.80 28.63 11.89
CA LEU A 68 20.22 27.40 11.33
C LEU A 68 19.98 26.28 12.36
N GLN A 69 20.70 26.28 13.49
CA GLN A 69 20.46 25.30 14.56
C GLN A 69 19.15 25.61 15.30
N GLU A 70 18.90 26.88 15.63
CA GLU A 70 17.62 27.33 16.19
C GLU A 70 16.48 27.00 15.22
N ARG A 71 16.65 27.31 13.92
CA ARG A 71 15.68 26.92 12.89
C ARG A 71 15.41 25.42 12.89
N HIS A 72 16.45 24.58 12.97
CA HIS A 72 16.29 23.12 12.99
C HIS A 72 15.45 22.64 14.19
N GLU A 73 15.70 23.21 15.37
CA GLU A 73 14.93 22.91 16.59
C GLU A 73 13.47 23.39 16.46
N MET A 74 13.25 24.58 15.90
CA MET A 74 11.90 25.10 15.61
C MET A 74 11.15 24.22 14.61
N MET A 75 11.81 23.78 13.52
CA MET A 75 11.22 22.87 12.54
C MET A 75 10.84 21.53 13.16
N GLN A 76 11.69 20.96 14.01
CA GLN A 76 11.39 19.71 14.72
C GLN A 76 10.16 19.87 15.62
N GLN A 77 10.07 20.99 16.36
CA GLN A 77 8.92 21.26 17.21
C GLN A 77 7.65 21.55 16.39
N GLY A 78 7.78 22.28 15.29
CA GLY A 78 6.69 22.59 14.36
C GLY A 78 6.11 21.33 13.72
N LEU A 79 6.93 20.33 13.37
CA LEU A 79 6.45 19.04 12.86
C LEU A 79 5.58 18.29 13.86
N GLU A 80 5.93 18.32 15.14
CA GLU A 80 5.14 17.70 16.20
C GLU A 80 3.81 18.46 16.41
N TRP A 81 3.89 19.78 16.61
CA TRP A 81 2.70 20.59 16.88
C TRP A 81 1.75 20.70 15.69
N ALA A 82 2.25 20.71 14.46
CA ALA A 82 1.40 20.72 13.27
C ALA A 82 0.57 19.44 13.12
N LEU A 83 1.02 18.30 13.69
CA LEU A 83 0.25 17.07 13.75
C LEU A 83 -0.82 17.12 14.85
N GLU A 84 -0.52 17.77 15.98
CA GLU A 84 -1.46 17.94 17.09
C GLU A 84 -2.61 18.91 16.73
N ASP A 85 -2.27 20.05 16.11
CA ASP A 85 -3.21 21.11 15.70
C ASP A 85 -3.70 20.92 14.24
N SER A 86 -3.57 19.71 13.67
CA SER A 86 -3.86 19.51 12.25
C SER A 86 -5.35 19.57 11.90
N VAL A 87 -5.70 20.51 11.03
CA VAL A 87 -7.02 20.60 10.37
C VAL A 87 -7.08 19.86 9.03
N ARG A 88 -6.00 19.13 8.67
CA ARG A 88 -5.85 18.43 7.38
C ARG A 88 -5.46 16.97 7.57
N VAL A 89 -5.91 16.14 6.65
CA VAL A 89 -5.36 14.78 6.46
C VAL A 89 -4.54 14.78 5.19
N TRP A 90 -3.22 14.63 5.34
CA TRP A 90 -2.30 14.55 4.20
C TRP A 90 -2.22 13.13 3.67
N LEU A 91 -2.47 12.97 2.38
CA LEU A 91 -2.22 11.73 1.64
C LEU A 91 -0.93 11.93 0.84
N ALA A 92 0.06 11.07 1.08
CA ALA A 92 1.32 11.10 0.34
C ALA A 92 1.19 10.30 -0.96
N ASP A 93 1.30 10.98 -2.10
CA ASP A 93 1.54 10.35 -3.40
C ASP A 93 3.03 10.52 -3.75
N ARG A 94 3.72 9.39 -3.97
CA ARG A 94 5.19 9.36 -4.09
C ARG A 94 5.69 9.31 -5.53
N THR A 95 4.82 9.17 -6.52
CA THR A 95 5.26 8.99 -7.91
C THR A 95 4.28 9.59 -8.92
N SER A 96 4.64 10.73 -9.53
CA SER A 96 4.01 11.24 -10.75
C SER A 96 4.81 10.79 -11.98
N ILE A 97 4.14 10.36 -13.04
CA ILE A 97 4.76 9.90 -14.29
C ILE A 97 4.29 10.78 -15.43
N THR A 98 5.22 11.42 -16.14
CA THR A 98 4.94 12.09 -17.42
C THR A 98 5.45 11.22 -18.57
N PRO A 99 4.58 10.47 -19.27
CA PRO A 99 5.01 9.66 -20.39
C PRO A 99 5.47 10.56 -21.55
N ARG A 100 6.65 10.29 -22.10
CA ARG A 100 7.16 10.94 -23.31
C ARG A 100 7.50 9.91 -24.37
N ARG A 101 7.45 10.34 -25.64
CA ARG A 101 7.98 9.56 -26.75
C ARG A 101 9.51 9.50 -26.65
N ALA A 102 10.11 8.35 -26.98
CA ALA A 102 11.55 8.13 -26.82
C ALA A 102 12.39 9.12 -27.63
N GLU A 103 11.90 9.57 -28.79
CA GLU A 103 12.57 10.56 -29.63
C GLU A 103 12.52 12.01 -29.11
N VAL A 104 11.72 12.31 -28.09
CA VAL A 104 11.52 13.67 -27.54
C VAL A 104 12.26 13.79 -26.22
N SER A 105 13.19 14.74 -26.07
CA SER A 105 13.86 15.08 -24.81
C SER A 105 13.53 16.52 -24.38
N TYR A 106 13.51 16.75 -23.06
CA TYR A 106 13.33 18.05 -22.44
C TYR A 106 13.73 17.97 -20.95
N THR A 107 14.12 19.11 -20.38
CA THR A 107 14.40 19.24 -18.95
C THR A 107 13.12 19.29 -18.14
N SER A 108 13.06 18.44 -17.10
CA SER A 108 11.97 18.41 -16.13
C SER A 108 12.46 18.81 -14.75
N ASP A 109 11.60 19.47 -13.98
CA ASP A 109 11.85 19.78 -12.57
C ASP A 109 11.72 18.51 -11.72
N LEU A 110 12.64 18.29 -10.76
CA LEU A 110 12.66 17.09 -9.93
C LEU A 110 11.48 16.99 -8.96
N TYR A 111 10.79 18.09 -8.69
CA TYR A 111 9.66 18.17 -7.77
C TYR A 111 8.32 18.23 -8.50
N GLY A 112 8.17 19.17 -9.44
CA GLY A 112 6.92 19.45 -10.15
C GLY A 112 6.85 18.95 -11.60
N GLY A 113 7.88 18.26 -12.09
CA GLY A 113 7.91 17.67 -13.43
C GLY A 113 7.99 18.69 -14.57
N ILE A 114 7.46 18.33 -15.75
CA ILE A 114 7.54 19.20 -16.94
C ILE A 114 6.77 20.52 -16.76
N ALA A 115 5.62 20.49 -16.06
CA ALA A 115 4.74 21.64 -15.93
C ALA A 115 5.33 22.75 -15.06
N SER A 116 6.21 22.38 -14.10
CA SER A 116 6.97 23.32 -13.27
C SER A 116 8.23 23.84 -13.95
N SER A 117 8.88 23.03 -14.79
CA SER A 117 10.17 23.38 -15.40
C SER A 117 10.09 24.67 -16.22
N TRP A 118 10.94 25.65 -15.91
CA TRP A 118 11.15 26.80 -16.81
C TRP A 118 11.99 26.44 -18.03
N LEU A 119 12.75 25.34 -17.96
CA LEU A 119 13.72 24.94 -18.98
C LEU A 119 13.16 24.02 -20.07
N TRP A 120 11.97 23.43 -19.90
CA TRP A 120 11.36 22.56 -20.91
C TRP A 120 11.27 23.20 -22.32
N PRO A 121 10.91 24.49 -22.50
CA PRO A 121 10.75 25.04 -23.85
C PRO A 121 12.10 25.43 -24.47
N HIS A 122 13.16 25.55 -23.66
CA HIS A 122 14.52 25.86 -24.13
C HIS A 122 15.31 24.59 -24.48
N THR A 123 14.96 23.45 -23.89
CA THR A 123 15.66 22.15 -24.04
C THR A 123 14.84 21.13 -24.83
N LEU A 124 13.67 21.52 -25.33
CA LEU A 124 12.82 20.64 -26.13
C LEU A 124 13.53 20.24 -27.43
N GLU A 125 13.93 18.97 -27.51
CA GLU A 125 14.49 18.38 -28.71
C GLU A 125 13.63 17.20 -29.19
N ARG A 126 13.55 17.03 -30.51
CA ARG A 126 12.92 15.87 -31.14
C ARG A 126 13.84 15.27 -32.20
N THR A 127 14.42 14.12 -31.90
CA THR A 127 15.42 13.46 -32.75
C THR A 127 14.77 12.71 -33.93
N GLY A 128 15.26 12.93 -35.15
CA GLY A 128 14.74 12.31 -36.38
C GLY A 128 14.18 13.31 -37.40
N SER A 129 13.43 12.83 -38.38
CA SER A 129 12.78 13.68 -39.41
C SER A 129 11.27 13.53 -39.34
N PHE A 130 10.56 14.64 -39.13
CA PHE A 130 9.11 14.65 -38.94
C PHE A 130 8.46 15.70 -39.83
N THR A 131 7.32 15.37 -40.41
CA THR A 131 6.50 16.30 -41.22
C THR A 131 5.27 16.80 -40.46
N THR A 132 5.11 16.42 -39.19
CA THR A 132 3.97 16.77 -38.34
C THR A 132 4.43 17.46 -37.06
N PRO A 133 3.64 18.41 -36.50
CA PRO A 133 3.93 19.04 -35.21
C PRO A 133 4.09 18.03 -34.07
N LEU A 134 4.76 18.45 -32.99
CA LEU A 134 4.76 17.73 -31.73
C LEU A 134 3.46 18.05 -30.98
N THR A 135 2.74 17.04 -30.52
CA THR A 135 1.52 17.19 -29.72
C THR A 135 1.82 16.82 -28.27
N ILE A 136 1.52 17.71 -27.35
CA ILE A 136 1.68 17.51 -25.91
C ILE A 136 0.27 17.36 -25.31
N GLY A 137 0.02 16.23 -24.65
CA GLY A 137 -1.20 16.04 -23.86
C GLY A 137 -0.98 16.57 -22.45
N SER A 138 -1.80 17.50 -22.01
CA SER A 138 -1.79 18.04 -20.64
C SER A 138 -3.10 17.67 -19.93
N PRO A 139 -3.09 17.38 -18.61
CA PRO A 139 -4.30 17.05 -17.86
C PRO A 139 -5.40 18.12 -17.92
N ASN A 140 -5.00 19.39 -17.98
CA ASN A 140 -5.90 20.53 -18.13
C ASN A 140 -5.12 21.70 -18.77
N ILE A 141 -5.73 22.51 -19.63
CA ILE A 141 -5.17 23.77 -20.15
C ILE A 141 -6.30 24.77 -20.39
N LEU A 142 -5.97 26.06 -20.40
CA LEU A 142 -6.91 27.17 -20.57
C LEU A 142 -7.99 27.19 -19.48
N GLN A 143 -7.62 26.84 -18.25
CA GLN A 143 -8.54 26.71 -17.14
C GLN A 143 -8.92 28.08 -16.55
N GLU A 144 -7.99 29.03 -16.56
CA GLU A 144 -8.22 30.42 -16.15
C GLU A 144 -7.76 31.40 -17.23
N VAL A 145 -8.11 32.69 -17.07
CA VAL A 145 -7.78 33.72 -18.06
C VAL A 145 -6.28 34.00 -18.12
N TRP A 146 -5.74 34.27 -19.32
CA TRP A 146 -4.36 34.71 -19.44
C TRP A 146 -4.30 36.23 -19.36
N ASN A 147 -3.78 36.69 -18.24
CA ASN A 147 -3.61 38.09 -17.86
C ASN A 147 -2.29 38.18 -17.06
N PRO A 148 -1.37 39.10 -17.37
CA PRO A 148 -0.12 39.22 -16.62
C PRO A 148 -0.27 39.61 -15.13
N LEU A 149 -1.31 40.35 -14.74
CA LEU A 149 -1.45 40.91 -13.38
C LEU A 149 -2.27 40.05 -12.40
N ASN A 150 -3.38 39.47 -12.85
CA ASN A 150 -4.30 38.64 -12.03
C ASN A 150 -4.95 37.56 -12.92
N GLY A 151 -4.12 36.83 -13.67
CA GLY A 151 -4.53 35.75 -14.55
C GLY A 151 -4.38 34.37 -13.92
N SER A 152 -4.12 33.36 -14.75
CA SER A 152 -4.01 31.96 -14.33
C SER A 152 -2.81 31.72 -13.43
N GLU A 153 -3.08 31.16 -12.24
CA GLU A 153 -2.07 30.57 -11.36
C GLU A 153 -2.10 29.03 -11.47
N TRP A 154 -2.79 28.47 -12.46
CA TRP A 154 -2.78 27.02 -12.65
C TRP A 154 -1.46 26.55 -13.27
N ILE A 155 -0.89 25.47 -12.73
CA ILE A 155 0.42 24.96 -13.16
C ILE A 155 0.48 24.59 -14.64
N TYR A 156 -0.60 24.02 -15.20
CA TYR A 156 -0.62 23.61 -16.59
C TYR A 156 -0.76 24.80 -17.56
N ASP A 157 -1.42 25.87 -17.14
CA ASP A 157 -1.44 27.14 -17.90
C ASP A 157 -0.08 27.83 -17.77
N SER A 158 0.48 27.85 -16.57
CA SER A 158 1.79 28.41 -16.25
C SER A 158 2.92 27.78 -17.08
N MET A 159 2.87 26.46 -17.32
CA MET A 159 3.80 25.75 -18.19
C MET A 159 3.88 26.41 -19.58
N LEU A 160 2.74 26.77 -20.15
CA LEU A 160 2.62 27.34 -21.49
C LEU A 160 2.94 28.84 -21.48
N ILE A 161 2.52 29.56 -20.43
CA ILE A 161 2.87 30.97 -20.20
C ILE A 161 4.40 31.14 -20.11
N ARG A 162 5.08 30.29 -19.33
CA ARG A 162 6.55 30.30 -19.17
C ARG A 162 7.26 30.04 -20.50
N ALA A 163 6.72 29.17 -21.35
CA ALA A 163 7.27 28.97 -22.69
C ALA A 163 7.20 30.19 -23.60
N THR A 164 6.26 31.10 -23.32
CA THR A 164 6.15 32.39 -24.00
C THR A 164 6.97 33.49 -23.34
N SER A 165 7.66 33.22 -22.24
CA SER A 165 8.28 34.24 -21.39
C SER A 165 9.77 33.99 -21.17
N ASP A 166 10.50 35.05 -20.84
CA ASP A 166 11.79 34.95 -20.16
C ASP A 166 11.68 35.61 -18.78
N ALA A 167 12.71 35.45 -17.94
CA ALA A 167 12.83 36.09 -16.64
C ALA A 167 14.26 36.64 -16.43
N GLY A 168 14.46 37.49 -15.42
CA GLY A 168 15.80 37.92 -15.03
C GLY A 168 16.66 36.73 -14.56
N THR A 169 16.06 35.89 -13.72
CA THR A 169 16.59 34.60 -13.27
C THR A 169 15.53 33.53 -13.45
N ILE A 170 15.96 32.28 -13.63
CA ILE A 170 15.09 31.11 -13.68
C ILE A 170 15.52 30.08 -12.63
N PRO A 171 14.61 29.33 -12.01
CA PRO A 171 14.99 28.30 -11.05
C PRO A 171 15.73 27.16 -11.73
N ASP A 172 16.80 26.68 -11.10
CA ASP A 172 17.44 25.42 -11.42
C ASP A 172 16.42 24.28 -11.19
N PRO A 173 16.08 23.48 -12.22
CA PRO A 173 15.08 22.42 -12.12
C PRO A 173 15.48 21.27 -11.18
N PHE A 174 16.76 21.19 -10.79
CA PHE A 174 17.28 20.12 -9.94
C PHE A 174 17.54 20.59 -8.51
N THR A 175 17.92 21.85 -8.30
CA THR A 175 18.28 22.39 -6.98
C THR A 175 17.34 23.47 -6.44
N GLY A 176 16.55 24.09 -7.29
CA GLY A 176 15.69 25.24 -6.97
C GLY A 176 16.43 26.57 -6.88
N LEU A 177 17.75 26.59 -7.02
CA LEU A 177 18.54 27.82 -6.92
C LEU A 177 18.34 28.70 -8.17
N PRO A 178 18.19 30.02 -8.03
CA PRO A 178 18.11 30.91 -9.18
C PRO A 178 19.38 30.88 -10.05
N LEU A 179 19.19 30.69 -11.35
CA LEU A 179 20.20 30.77 -12.39
C LEU A 179 20.03 32.07 -13.19
N PRO A 180 21.12 32.73 -13.60
CA PRO A 180 21.04 33.96 -14.38
C PRO A 180 20.51 33.66 -15.79
N HIS A 181 19.47 34.39 -16.21
CA HIS A 181 18.90 34.25 -17.54
C HIS A 181 19.06 35.53 -18.37
N ARG A 182 18.32 36.59 -18.04
CA ARG A 182 18.41 37.89 -18.75
C ARG A 182 19.28 38.93 -18.04
N ILE A 183 19.88 38.57 -16.91
CA ILE A 183 20.87 39.38 -16.19
C ILE A 183 22.29 38.85 -16.46
N GLU A 184 23.29 39.72 -16.32
CA GLU A 184 24.71 39.37 -16.44
C GLU A 184 25.30 38.92 -15.09
N SER A 185 24.97 39.64 -14.01
CA SER A 185 25.46 39.37 -12.66
C SER A 185 24.63 40.08 -11.59
N ALA A 186 24.74 39.65 -10.33
CA ALA A 186 24.18 40.37 -9.20
C ALA A 186 25.18 40.52 -8.03
N GLU A 187 24.99 41.54 -7.21
CA GLU A 187 25.64 41.72 -5.91
C GLU A 187 24.56 41.77 -4.83
N VAL A 188 24.71 40.96 -3.79
CA VAL A 188 23.82 40.92 -2.63
C VAL A 188 24.62 41.25 -1.38
N THR A 189 24.18 42.28 -0.67
CA THR A 189 24.70 42.66 0.65
C THR A 189 23.63 42.43 1.69
N VAL A 190 23.94 41.72 2.77
CA VAL A 190 23.02 41.44 3.88
C VAL A 190 23.59 41.98 5.19
N GLN A 191 22.72 42.39 6.11
CA GLN A 191 23.14 42.86 7.43
C GLN A 191 23.84 41.75 8.22
N GLU A 192 24.95 42.08 8.89
CA GLU A 192 25.67 41.15 9.77
C GLU A 192 24.74 40.52 10.82
N GLY A 193 24.80 39.19 10.94
CA GLY A 193 24.04 38.41 11.92
C GLY A 193 22.85 37.63 11.33
N LEU A 194 22.47 37.87 10.07
CA LEU A 194 21.41 37.10 9.42
C LEU A 194 21.93 35.77 8.84
N PRO A 195 21.13 34.69 8.87
CA PRO A 195 21.56 33.33 8.51
C PRO A 195 21.53 33.06 7.00
N VAL A 196 22.09 33.96 6.18
CA VAL A 196 22.11 33.85 4.72
C VAL A 196 23.40 33.16 4.25
N THR A 197 23.25 32.23 3.31
CA THR A 197 24.33 31.45 2.70
C THR A 197 24.44 31.72 1.20
N HIS A 198 25.55 31.32 0.59
CA HIS A 198 25.86 31.59 -0.81
C HIS A 198 26.46 30.34 -1.46
N THR A 199 26.01 30.02 -2.67
CA THR A 199 26.32 28.77 -3.38
C THR A 199 26.89 28.98 -4.79
N LEU A 200 26.35 29.92 -5.58
CA LEU A 200 26.62 30.08 -7.01
C LEU A 200 27.41 31.35 -7.34
N ASP A 201 28.52 31.20 -8.06
CA ASP A 201 29.49 32.27 -8.36
C ASP A 201 28.95 33.49 -9.15
N TRP A 202 27.74 33.43 -9.73
CA TRP A 202 27.16 34.55 -10.46
C TRP A 202 26.65 35.68 -9.55
N VAL A 203 26.48 35.38 -8.25
CA VAL A 203 26.16 36.36 -7.21
C VAL A 203 27.40 36.70 -6.42
N THR A 204 27.71 37.99 -6.28
CA THR A 204 28.71 38.45 -5.31
C THR A 204 28.01 38.69 -3.97
N PHE A 205 28.36 37.91 -2.94
CA PHE A 205 27.73 37.99 -1.62
C PHE A 205 28.61 38.65 -0.57
N ASN A 206 28.06 39.63 0.17
CA ASN A 206 28.77 40.39 1.21
C ASN A 206 27.91 40.58 2.48
N PHE A 207 28.57 40.69 3.63
CA PHE A 207 27.94 41.20 4.86
C PHE A 207 28.33 42.66 5.11
N ALA A 208 27.41 43.44 5.68
CA ALA A 208 27.66 44.80 6.14
C ALA A 208 27.02 45.06 7.52
N PRO A 209 27.62 45.88 8.40
CA PRO A 209 27.04 46.18 9.71
C PRO A 209 25.76 47.01 9.62
N GLU A 210 25.63 47.83 8.58
CA GLU A 210 24.47 48.68 8.31
C GLU A 210 24.37 48.93 6.80
N ILE A 211 23.15 48.92 6.26
CA ILE A 211 22.86 49.20 4.86
C ILE A 211 21.94 50.42 4.80
N VAL A 212 22.45 51.56 4.34
CA VAL A 212 21.70 52.83 4.26
C VAL A 212 21.00 52.93 2.91
N VAL A 213 19.71 53.29 2.93
CA VAL A 213 18.92 53.55 1.73
C VAL A 213 19.29 54.93 1.17
N PRO A 214 19.67 55.04 -0.12
CA PRO A 214 20.01 56.30 -0.77
C PRO A 214 18.84 57.29 -0.81
N ASP A 215 19.15 58.58 -0.65
CA ASP A 215 18.17 59.68 -0.67
C ASP A 215 17.38 59.78 -1.98
N ASP A 216 17.97 59.35 -3.11
CA ASP A 216 17.39 59.36 -4.45
C ASP A 216 16.61 58.07 -4.77
N ALA A 217 16.59 57.07 -3.88
CA ALA A 217 15.82 55.85 -4.09
C ALA A 217 14.31 56.13 -4.09
N TRP A 218 13.57 55.52 -5.01
CA TRP A 218 12.12 55.54 -5.04
C TRP A 218 11.58 54.65 -3.91
N VAL A 219 10.79 55.23 -3.01
CA VAL A 219 10.28 54.55 -1.81
C VAL A 219 8.75 54.54 -1.72
N ALA A 220 8.09 55.39 -2.51
CA ALA A 220 6.63 55.47 -2.57
C ALA A 220 6.18 55.96 -3.94
N TRP A 221 4.88 55.86 -4.18
CA TRP A 221 4.24 56.28 -5.42
C TRP A 221 3.09 57.25 -5.13
N ASP A 222 2.99 58.32 -5.90
CA ASP A 222 1.84 59.22 -5.89
C ASP A 222 0.97 58.96 -7.13
N ALA A 223 -0.11 58.20 -6.93
CA ALA A 223 -1.05 57.85 -8.00
C ALA A 223 -1.79 59.06 -8.61
N SER A 224 -1.88 60.19 -7.89
CA SER A 224 -2.56 61.39 -8.41
C SER A 224 -1.71 62.17 -9.40
N THR A 225 -0.39 62.19 -9.18
CA THR A 225 0.58 62.83 -10.07
C THR A 225 1.27 61.85 -11.01
N GLN A 226 1.09 60.54 -10.77
CA GLN A 226 1.74 59.43 -11.47
C GLN A 226 3.27 59.52 -11.42
N GLN A 227 3.82 59.79 -10.23
CA GLN A 227 5.25 59.96 -10.00
C GLN A 227 5.74 59.16 -8.79
N PHE A 228 6.97 58.64 -8.89
CA PHE A 228 7.69 58.09 -7.75
C PHE A 228 8.16 59.20 -6.79
N LEU A 229 8.05 58.92 -5.50
CA LEU A 229 8.58 59.76 -4.43
C LEU A 229 9.89 59.15 -3.91
N THR A 230 10.90 60.00 -3.79
CA THR A 230 12.24 59.62 -3.31
C THR A 230 12.30 59.52 -1.78
N ALA A 231 13.28 58.79 -1.26
CA ALA A 231 13.52 58.66 0.18
C ALA A 231 13.66 60.03 0.86
N ALA A 232 14.35 60.99 0.24
CA ALA A 232 14.50 62.35 0.75
C ALA A 232 13.20 63.17 0.75
N GLN A 233 12.22 62.83 -0.09
CA GLN A 233 10.91 63.49 -0.11
C GLN A 233 9.95 62.92 0.93
N VAL A 234 10.07 61.62 1.25
CA VAL A 234 9.14 60.90 2.14
C VAL A 234 9.65 60.88 3.58
N TYR A 235 10.94 60.63 3.79
CA TYR A 235 11.52 60.44 5.12
C TYR A 235 12.32 61.66 5.58
N THR A 236 12.27 61.94 6.88
CA THR A 236 13.02 63.04 7.50
C THR A 236 14.36 62.61 8.08
N GLN A 237 14.65 61.30 8.07
CA GLN A 237 15.88 60.67 8.55
C GLN A 237 16.29 59.57 7.56
N PRO A 238 17.60 59.27 7.43
CA PRO A 238 18.07 58.15 6.62
C PRO A 238 17.38 56.85 7.04
N GLN A 239 16.93 56.07 6.06
CA GLN A 239 16.38 54.73 6.29
C GLN A 239 17.49 53.68 6.14
N THR A 240 17.29 52.53 6.76
CA THR A 240 18.18 51.37 6.63
C THR A 240 17.39 50.17 6.11
N ALA A 241 18.10 49.16 5.62
CA ALA A 241 17.53 47.91 5.13
C ALA A 241 18.32 46.70 5.65
N LEU A 242 17.68 45.53 5.74
CA LEU A 242 18.38 44.29 6.08
C LEU A 242 19.15 43.68 4.91
N ARG A 243 18.70 43.94 3.67
CA ARG A 243 19.42 43.53 2.45
C ARG A 243 19.42 44.60 1.37
N ARG A 244 20.39 44.46 0.47
CA ARG A 244 20.55 45.23 -0.76
C ARG A 244 20.92 44.31 -1.92
N SER A 245 20.24 44.47 -3.05
CA SER A 245 20.48 43.76 -4.30
C SER A 245 20.87 44.74 -5.40
N ILE A 246 22.00 44.52 -6.07
CA ILE A 246 22.40 45.23 -7.29
C ILE A 246 22.37 44.25 -8.45
N VAL A 247 21.54 44.51 -9.45
CA VAL A 247 21.42 43.69 -10.66
C VAL A 247 22.02 44.43 -11.83
N THR A 248 22.94 43.79 -12.55
CA THR A 248 23.51 44.30 -13.80
C THR A 248 23.00 43.48 -14.98
N TYR A 249 22.40 44.16 -15.94
CA TYR A 249 21.94 43.56 -17.19
C TYR A 249 23.01 43.63 -18.29
N PRO A 250 22.99 42.71 -19.27
CA PRO A 250 23.91 42.75 -20.41
C PRO A 250 23.84 44.08 -21.16
N ALA A 251 24.99 44.60 -21.58
CA ALA A 251 25.10 45.88 -22.29
C ALA A 251 24.36 45.92 -23.64
N ASP A 252 24.06 44.76 -24.22
CA ASP A 252 23.32 44.63 -25.47
C ASP A 252 21.82 44.34 -25.28
N LEU A 253 21.30 44.34 -24.05
CA LEU A 253 19.92 43.97 -23.69
C LEU A 253 18.86 44.56 -24.64
N PHE A 254 18.87 45.87 -24.85
CA PHE A 254 17.88 46.58 -25.68
C PHE A 254 18.02 46.32 -27.18
N THR A 255 19.09 45.64 -27.60
CA THR A 255 19.35 45.25 -28.99
C THR A 255 19.26 43.75 -29.22
N SER A 256 19.44 42.94 -28.19
CA SER A 256 19.39 41.47 -28.25
C SER A 256 18.00 40.93 -27.91
N VAL A 257 17.25 41.58 -27.02
CA VAL A 257 15.91 41.11 -26.61
C VAL A 257 14.81 41.84 -27.38
N THR A 258 13.88 41.05 -27.93
CA THR A 258 12.75 41.52 -28.72
C THR A 258 11.46 40.83 -28.25
N TRP A 259 10.36 41.57 -28.15
CA TRP A 259 9.03 41.04 -27.88
C TRP A 259 8.50 40.25 -29.09
N HIS A 260 7.56 39.34 -28.89
CA HIS A 260 7.03 38.47 -29.96
C HIS A 260 6.43 39.22 -31.17
N ASP A 261 5.96 40.45 -30.99
CA ASP A 261 5.47 41.31 -32.06
C ASP A 261 6.59 41.98 -32.90
N GLY A 262 7.86 41.76 -32.54
CA GLY A 262 9.03 42.37 -33.18
C GLY A 262 9.47 43.70 -32.55
N SER A 263 8.82 44.14 -31.48
CA SER A 263 9.19 45.37 -30.77
C SER A 263 10.46 45.17 -29.91
N PRO A 264 11.48 46.05 -30.00
CA PRO A 264 12.70 45.91 -29.18
C PRO A 264 12.37 46.14 -27.71
N PHE A 265 12.97 45.38 -26.80
CA PHE A 265 12.83 45.58 -25.35
C PHE A 265 13.29 46.99 -24.93
N SER A 266 12.63 47.63 -23.97
CA SER A 266 13.02 48.97 -23.47
C SER A 266 12.92 49.08 -21.95
N ILE A 267 13.60 50.09 -21.40
CA ILE A 267 13.55 50.41 -19.97
C ILE A 267 12.11 50.77 -19.52
N GLY A 268 11.26 51.26 -20.42
CA GLY A 268 9.85 51.52 -20.14
C GLY A 268 9.08 50.26 -19.73
N ASP A 269 9.45 49.08 -20.27
CA ASP A 269 8.84 47.80 -19.88
C ASP A 269 9.13 47.47 -18.40
N VAL A 270 10.37 47.70 -17.95
CA VAL A 270 10.83 47.49 -16.56
C VAL A 270 10.18 48.48 -15.61
N VAL A 271 10.16 49.77 -15.97
CA VAL A 271 9.60 50.83 -15.10
C VAL A 271 8.08 50.68 -14.97
N LEU A 272 7.37 50.21 -16.00
CA LEU A 272 5.94 49.90 -15.85
C LEU A 272 5.71 48.80 -14.81
N ASN A 273 6.56 47.77 -14.76
CA ASN A 273 6.48 46.76 -13.70
C ASN A 273 6.61 47.40 -12.31
N MET A 274 7.61 48.26 -12.13
CA MET A 274 7.78 49.03 -10.89
C MET A 274 6.53 49.86 -10.54
N ILE A 275 5.92 50.55 -11.50
CA ILE A 275 4.72 51.38 -11.26
C ILE A 275 3.55 50.52 -10.79
N LEU A 276 3.29 49.42 -11.50
CA LEU A 276 2.12 48.57 -11.23
C LEU A 276 2.23 47.79 -9.91
N THR A 277 3.42 47.66 -9.33
CA THR A 277 3.62 47.17 -7.95
C THR A 277 2.98 48.12 -6.91
N PHE A 278 2.89 49.42 -7.18
CA PHE A 278 2.30 50.41 -6.25
C PHE A 278 0.89 50.85 -6.66
N ASP A 279 0.72 51.29 -7.91
CA ASP A 279 -0.39 52.14 -8.33
C ASP A 279 -1.78 51.53 -8.05
N ARG A 280 -1.94 50.23 -8.30
CA ARG A 280 -3.23 49.54 -8.21
C ARG A 280 -3.79 49.44 -6.79
N ALA A 281 -2.98 49.62 -5.75
CA ALA A 281 -3.44 49.65 -4.36
C ALA A 281 -3.88 51.06 -3.89
N HIS A 282 -3.67 52.11 -4.69
CA HIS A 282 -4.02 53.48 -4.32
C HIS A 282 -5.41 53.88 -4.82
N LEU A 283 -6.28 54.34 -3.93
CA LEU A 283 -7.65 54.78 -4.25
C LEU A 283 -7.73 55.89 -5.32
N GLN A 284 -6.66 56.66 -5.50
CA GLN A 284 -6.57 57.72 -6.52
C GLN A 284 -6.17 57.18 -7.90
N SER A 285 -5.73 55.93 -8.00
CA SER A 285 -5.39 55.31 -9.28
C SER A 285 -6.66 55.06 -10.11
N PRO A 286 -6.66 55.38 -11.41
CA PRO A 286 -7.72 54.99 -12.33
C PRO A 286 -7.94 53.46 -12.40
N VAL A 287 -6.90 52.67 -12.09
CA VAL A 287 -6.91 51.21 -12.13
C VAL A 287 -6.88 50.60 -10.72
N TYR A 288 -7.32 51.36 -9.70
CA TYR A 288 -7.43 50.87 -8.32
C TYR A 288 -8.18 49.53 -8.25
N ASP A 289 -7.61 48.59 -7.49
CA ASP A 289 -8.18 47.28 -7.24
C ASP A 289 -8.04 46.92 -5.75
N PRO A 290 -9.13 46.79 -4.99
CA PRO A 290 -9.05 46.46 -3.57
C PRO A 290 -8.41 45.10 -3.31
N SER A 291 -8.41 44.17 -4.28
CA SER A 291 -7.77 42.87 -4.12
C SER A 291 -6.24 42.94 -4.13
N ASP A 292 -5.64 44.03 -4.62
CA ASP A 292 -4.19 44.23 -4.62
C ASP A 292 -3.68 44.86 -3.31
N MET A 293 -4.55 45.41 -2.47
CA MET A 293 -4.16 46.07 -1.21
C MET A 293 -3.33 45.16 -0.31
N TRP A 294 -3.76 43.91 -0.14
CA TRP A 294 -3.03 42.93 0.68
C TRP A 294 -1.60 42.71 0.18
N ARG A 295 -1.43 42.50 -1.12
CA ARG A 295 -0.09 42.27 -1.73
C ARG A 295 0.78 43.51 -1.59
N TYR A 296 0.20 44.69 -1.76
CA TYR A 296 0.88 45.96 -1.56
C TYR A 296 1.31 46.17 -0.10
N GLU A 297 0.44 45.87 0.87
CA GLU A 297 0.77 45.99 2.30
C GLU A 297 1.92 45.07 2.70
N GLN A 298 1.93 43.82 2.22
CA GLN A 298 3.02 42.85 2.43
C GLN A 298 4.33 43.34 1.80
N PHE A 299 4.28 43.83 0.56
CA PHE A 299 5.44 44.41 -0.12
C PHE A 299 5.98 45.63 0.65
N MET A 300 5.12 46.58 1.03
CA MET A 300 5.52 47.81 1.72
C MET A 300 5.98 47.60 3.16
N ALA A 301 5.59 46.50 3.82
CA ALA A 301 6.08 46.14 5.14
C ALA A 301 7.62 45.98 5.14
N THR A 302 8.16 45.44 4.05
CA THR A 302 9.57 45.07 3.94
C THR A 302 10.34 45.91 2.93
N PHE A 303 9.71 46.44 1.89
CA PHE A 303 10.34 47.29 0.89
C PHE A 303 10.91 48.58 1.51
N ARG A 304 12.13 48.94 1.11
CA ARG A 304 12.81 50.16 1.60
C ARG A 304 13.20 51.12 0.49
N GLY A 305 13.39 50.65 -0.75
CA GLY A 305 13.58 51.52 -1.91
C GLY A 305 14.16 50.82 -3.13
N VAL A 306 14.01 51.44 -4.30
CA VAL A 306 14.63 51.01 -5.56
C VAL A 306 15.19 52.21 -6.32
N ARG A 307 16.31 52.04 -7.01
CA ARG A 307 16.82 53.06 -7.95
C ARG A 307 17.50 52.47 -9.16
N ILE A 308 17.40 53.19 -10.27
CA ILE A 308 18.12 52.90 -11.51
C ILE A 308 19.46 53.63 -11.45
N VAL A 309 20.54 52.88 -11.31
CA VAL A 309 21.91 53.43 -11.17
C VAL A 309 22.51 53.77 -12.53
N SER A 310 22.17 52.99 -13.55
CA SER A 310 22.56 53.21 -14.94
C SER A 310 21.47 52.71 -15.87
N GLU A 311 21.22 53.43 -16.96
CA GLU A 311 20.23 53.04 -17.97
C GLU A 311 20.82 52.12 -19.05
N ASN A 312 22.14 52.20 -19.34
CA ASN A 312 22.80 51.35 -20.34
C ASN A 312 24.32 51.18 -20.04
N PRO A 313 24.80 49.98 -19.64
CA PRO A 313 23.98 48.80 -19.30
C PRO A 313 22.99 49.12 -18.18
N LEU A 314 21.83 48.48 -18.19
CA LEU A 314 20.83 48.70 -17.16
C LEU A 314 21.33 48.13 -15.82
N VAL A 315 21.39 48.97 -14.79
CA VAL A 315 21.79 48.58 -13.43
C VAL A 315 20.74 49.07 -12.45
N ILE A 316 20.15 48.14 -11.69
CA ILE A 316 19.09 48.41 -10.73
C ILE A 316 19.55 48.02 -9.34
N GLU A 317 19.33 48.90 -8.36
CA GLU A 317 19.65 48.66 -6.96
C GLU A 317 18.36 48.69 -6.13
N THR A 318 18.13 47.65 -5.34
CA THR A 318 16.92 47.45 -4.51
C THR A 318 17.30 47.22 -3.05
N TYR A 319 16.48 47.75 -2.14
CA TYR A 319 16.64 47.70 -0.69
C TYR A 319 15.38 47.12 -0.05
N SER A 320 15.53 46.11 0.80
CA SER A 320 14.41 45.42 1.46
C SER A 320 14.81 44.84 2.80
N ASP A 321 13.83 44.69 3.69
CA ASP A 321 13.94 43.95 4.94
C ASP A 321 13.51 42.48 4.80
N ALA A 322 12.83 42.11 3.72
CA ALA A 322 12.53 40.72 3.41
C ALA A 322 13.83 40.07 2.90
N TYR A 323 14.23 38.93 3.43
CA TYR A 323 15.41 38.21 2.96
C TYR A 323 15.14 36.69 2.93
N GLU A 324 15.90 35.98 2.11
CA GLU A 324 15.84 34.52 1.94
C GLU A 324 17.16 33.89 2.42
N LEU A 325 17.14 32.58 2.72
CA LEU A 325 18.33 31.88 3.24
C LEU A 325 19.45 31.68 2.21
N ASP A 326 19.11 31.66 0.92
CA ASP A 326 20.06 31.61 -0.19
C ASP A 326 20.25 33.02 -0.78
N ALA A 327 21.49 33.51 -0.87
CA ALA A 327 21.82 34.81 -1.44
C ALA A 327 21.28 34.98 -2.87
N GLU A 328 21.21 33.91 -3.65
CA GLU A 328 20.68 33.87 -5.01
C GLU A 328 19.18 34.19 -5.08
N ARG A 329 18.42 33.88 -4.04
CA ARG A 329 16.99 34.23 -3.91
C ARG A 329 16.76 35.67 -3.43
N ASN A 330 17.84 36.35 -3.02
CA ASN A 330 17.80 37.75 -2.59
C ASN A 330 18.12 38.72 -3.74
N VAL A 331 17.85 38.35 -5.00
CA VAL A 331 18.15 39.15 -6.19
C VAL A 331 16.87 39.72 -6.80
N ASP A 332 16.70 41.04 -6.72
CA ASP A 332 15.51 41.72 -7.25
C ASP A 332 15.74 42.21 -8.68
N THR A 333 15.28 41.44 -9.67
CA THR A 333 15.58 41.71 -11.09
C THR A 333 14.74 42.84 -11.69
N TRP A 334 13.48 42.99 -11.28
CA TRP A 334 12.49 43.87 -11.91
C TRP A 334 12.17 43.58 -13.39
N TRP A 335 12.55 42.40 -13.89
CA TRP A 335 12.15 41.95 -15.22
C TRP A 335 10.62 42.01 -15.39
N PRO A 336 10.07 42.42 -16.55
CA PRO A 336 8.62 42.61 -16.75
C PRO A 336 7.84 41.29 -16.92
N PHE A 337 8.07 40.38 -15.98
CA PHE A 337 7.21 39.24 -15.68
C PHE A 337 6.44 39.60 -14.41
N TYR A 338 5.15 39.85 -14.58
CA TYR A 338 4.22 40.22 -13.52
C TYR A 338 3.73 38.97 -12.77
N ASN A 339 2.74 39.11 -11.87
CA ASN A 339 2.28 38.03 -11.00
C ASN A 339 1.96 36.72 -11.75
N THR A 340 1.37 36.80 -12.94
CA THR A 340 0.85 35.63 -13.69
C THR A 340 1.31 35.60 -15.15
N GLY A 341 2.28 36.43 -15.55
CA GLY A 341 2.82 36.36 -16.91
C GLY A 341 3.61 37.59 -17.37
N PRO A 342 4.14 37.55 -18.61
CA PRO A 342 4.91 38.62 -19.21
C PRO A 342 4.02 39.78 -19.66
N GLY A 343 4.54 41.00 -19.64
CA GLY A 343 3.81 42.15 -20.19
C GLY A 343 4.75 43.23 -20.71
N ALA A 344 4.57 43.62 -21.97
CA ALA A 344 5.21 44.81 -22.51
C ALA A 344 4.38 46.04 -22.12
N TRP A 345 5.00 47.22 -22.12
CA TRP A 345 4.25 48.41 -21.73
C TRP A 345 3.08 48.70 -22.69
N HIS A 346 3.23 48.38 -23.97
CA HIS A 346 2.25 48.71 -25.00
C HIS A 346 1.07 47.74 -25.04
N ASN A 347 1.24 46.43 -24.80
CA ASN A 347 0.08 45.53 -24.72
C ASN A 347 -0.66 45.68 -23.39
N LEU A 348 0.05 45.88 -22.27
CA LEU A 348 -0.59 46.12 -20.98
C LEU A 348 -1.34 47.45 -20.89
N ALA A 349 -0.85 48.49 -21.58
CA ALA A 349 -1.56 49.77 -21.66
C ALA A 349 -3.01 49.63 -22.17
N LEU A 350 -3.29 48.66 -23.05
CA LEU A 350 -4.65 48.41 -23.52
C LEU A 350 -5.57 47.90 -22.40
N GLY A 351 -5.05 46.98 -21.56
CA GLY A 351 -5.76 46.48 -20.39
C GLY A 351 -5.94 47.57 -19.33
N LEU A 352 -4.92 48.40 -19.10
CA LEU A 352 -4.99 49.55 -18.17
C LEU A 352 -6.04 50.57 -18.60
N LEU A 353 -6.14 50.89 -19.89
CA LEU A 353 -7.20 51.75 -20.43
C LEU A 353 -8.59 51.12 -20.25
N ALA A 354 -8.73 49.83 -20.59
CA ALA A 354 -10.00 49.12 -20.44
C ALA A 354 -10.46 49.04 -18.97
N ASP A 355 -9.53 48.86 -18.02
CA ASP A 355 -9.82 48.83 -16.59
C ASP A 355 -10.16 50.21 -16.03
N ALA A 356 -9.42 51.25 -16.45
CA ALA A 356 -9.73 52.63 -16.08
C ALA A 356 -11.11 53.09 -16.58
N GLU A 357 -11.56 52.59 -17.73
CA GLU A 357 -12.89 52.86 -18.29
C GLU A 357 -13.98 51.91 -17.77
N LEU A 358 -13.65 50.95 -16.89
CA LEU A 358 -14.53 49.89 -16.40
C LEU A 358 -15.23 49.12 -17.55
N GLN A 359 -14.49 48.82 -18.62
CA GLN A 359 -14.95 47.95 -19.71
C GLN A 359 -14.59 46.49 -19.46
N ALA A 360 -13.45 46.25 -18.83
CA ALA A 360 -12.98 44.96 -18.35
C ALA A 360 -12.01 45.19 -17.19
N ALA A 361 -11.90 44.26 -16.24
CA ALA A 361 -10.99 44.42 -15.08
C ALA A 361 -9.93 43.31 -15.03
N PHE A 362 -8.76 43.60 -14.47
CA PHE A 362 -7.69 42.60 -14.34
C PHE A 362 -8.07 41.48 -13.34
N SER A 363 -8.57 41.83 -12.14
CA SER A 363 -8.98 40.83 -11.15
C SER A 363 -10.41 40.36 -11.36
N GLN A 364 -10.68 39.10 -11.00
CA GLN A 364 -12.03 38.55 -10.97
C GLN A 364 -12.92 39.27 -9.94
N HIS A 365 -12.34 39.75 -8.84
CA HIS A 365 -13.08 40.46 -7.78
C HIS A 365 -13.66 41.78 -8.31
N LYS A 366 -12.82 42.66 -8.88
CA LYS A 366 -13.27 43.93 -9.47
C LYS A 366 -14.22 43.70 -10.65
N ALA A 367 -13.97 42.69 -11.48
CA ALA A 367 -14.86 42.30 -12.56
C ALA A 367 -16.29 41.96 -12.05
N ASN A 368 -16.38 41.16 -10.99
CA ASN A 368 -17.66 40.79 -10.37
C ASN A 368 -18.37 41.98 -9.74
N ASP A 369 -17.65 42.81 -8.99
CA ASP A 369 -18.22 43.98 -8.29
C ASP A 369 -18.84 45.00 -9.27
N HIS A 370 -18.27 45.11 -10.47
CA HIS A 370 -18.73 46.03 -11.51
C HIS A 370 -19.59 45.37 -12.60
N GLY A 371 -19.76 44.04 -12.57
CA GLY A 371 -20.54 43.30 -13.57
C GLY A 371 -19.94 43.35 -14.99
N ILE A 372 -18.62 43.39 -15.09
CA ILE A 372 -17.84 43.49 -16.34
C ILE A 372 -16.96 42.24 -16.54
N PRO A 373 -16.50 41.92 -17.76
CA PRO A 373 -15.64 40.76 -17.97
C PRO A 373 -14.27 40.92 -17.31
N GLN A 374 -13.70 39.82 -16.82
CA GLN A 374 -12.28 39.77 -16.44
C GLN A 374 -11.40 39.77 -17.70
N LEU A 375 -10.33 40.56 -17.69
CA LEU A 375 -9.39 40.69 -18.80
C LEU A 375 -8.75 39.33 -19.13
N ASN A 376 -8.91 38.95 -20.39
CA ASN A 376 -8.23 37.83 -21.00
C ASN A 376 -7.56 38.29 -22.30
N HIS A 377 -6.25 38.11 -22.41
CA HIS A 377 -5.45 38.56 -23.55
C HIS A 377 -5.42 37.56 -24.70
N ILE A 378 -5.90 36.33 -24.50
CA ILE A 378 -5.86 35.26 -25.52
C ILE A 378 -7.22 34.87 -26.08
N ALA A 379 -8.32 35.14 -25.36
CA ALA A 379 -9.64 34.66 -25.75
C ALA A 379 -10.79 35.49 -25.16
N GLY A 380 -11.99 35.32 -25.73
CA GLY A 380 -13.22 35.86 -25.18
C GLY A 380 -13.55 37.29 -25.64
N PRO A 381 -14.64 37.87 -25.11
CA PRO A 381 -15.15 39.18 -25.55
C PRO A 381 -14.22 40.35 -25.21
N THR A 382 -13.21 40.13 -24.37
CA THR A 382 -12.22 41.15 -24.00
C THR A 382 -11.28 41.49 -25.15
N LEU A 383 -11.11 40.61 -26.14
CA LEU A 383 -10.30 40.88 -27.33
C LEU A 383 -10.86 42.05 -28.16
N ASP A 384 -12.19 42.15 -28.28
CA ASP A 384 -12.83 43.26 -29.00
C ASP A 384 -12.65 44.60 -28.26
N ILE A 385 -12.68 44.55 -26.92
CA ILE A 385 -12.42 45.71 -26.06
C ILE A 385 -10.97 46.18 -26.25
N LEU A 386 -10.00 45.27 -26.15
CA LEU A 386 -8.58 45.57 -26.33
C LEU A 386 -8.27 46.10 -27.74
N ALA A 387 -8.91 45.56 -28.78
CA ALA A 387 -8.78 46.07 -30.14
C ALA A 387 -9.33 47.50 -30.30
N GLY A 388 -10.44 47.82 -29.60
CA GLY A 388 -10.95 49.19 -29.52
C GLY A 388 -9.96 50.14 -28.86
N GLN A 389 -9.38 49.73 -27.72
CA GLN A 389 -8.36 50.52 -27.02
C GLN A 389 -7.08 50.70 -27.85
N LEU A 390 -6.69 49.69 -28.62
CA LEU A 390 -5.54 49.77 -29.53
C LEU A 390 -5.76 50.84 -30.60
N ALA A 391 -6.96 50.93 -31.18
CA ALA A 391 -7.27 51.97 -32.16
C ALA A 391 -7.14 53.38 -31.55
N ILE A 392 -7.60 53.57 -30.32
CA ILE A 392 -7.50 54.84 -29.58
C ILE A 392 -6.03 55.17 -29.27
N ALA A 393 -5.30 54.22 -28.69
CA ALA A 393 -3.89 54.39 -28.30
C ALA A 393 -3.01 54.74 -29.51
N ARG A 394 -3.25 54.11 -30.65
CA ARG A 394 -2.52 54.32 -31.90
C ARG A 394 -2.79 55.69 -32.53
N GLU A 395 -4.03 56.17 -32.53
CA GLU A 395 -4.36 57.50 -33.05
C GLU A 395 -3.76 58.62 -32.17
N GLY A 396 -3.72 58.40 -30.86
CA GLY A 396 -3.24 59.38 -29.88
C GLY A 396 -1.73 59.36 -29.60
N SER A 397 -0.97 58.38 -30.12
CA SER A 397 0.41 58.11 -29.66
C SER A 397 0.51 58.00 -28.14
N TYR A 398 -0.41 57.24 -27.55
CA TYR A 398 -0.60 57.14 -26.10
C TYR A 398 0.64 56.56 -25.41
N ILE A 399 1.00 57.13 -24.26
CA ILE A 399 1.99 56.59 -23.31
C ILE A 399 1.27 56.39 -21.97
N PRO A 400 1.23 55.17 -21.42
CA PRO A 400 0.69 54.95 -20.08
C PRO A 400 1.58 55.65 -19.04
N TYR A 401 0.99 56.20 -17.98
CA TYR A 401 1.74 56.88 -16.90
C TYR A 401 2.78 57.91 -17.42
N GLU A 402 2.40 58.71 -18.43
CA GLU A 402 3.27 59.67 -19.11
C GLU A 402 4.14 60.54 -18.19
N PRO A 403 3.67 61.04 -17.02
CA PRO A 403 4.51 61.82 -16.10
C PRO A 403 5.78 61.12 -15.59
N THR A 404 5.81 59.78 -15.61
CA THR A 404 7.00 58.97 -15.28
C THR A 404 7.56 58.29 -16.54
N LEU A 405 6.74 57.56 -17.29
CA LEU A 405 7.22 56.77 -18.43
C LEU A 405 7.65 57.61 -19.63
N GLY A 406 7.18 58.85 -19.75
CA GLY A 406 7.66 59.79 -20.78
C GLY A 406 9.13 60.16 -20.65
N GLY A 407 9.76 59.90 -19.49
CA GLY A 407 11.22 60.02 -19.31
C GLY A 407 12.02 58.85 -19.88
N TYR A 408 11.38 57.71 -20.12
CA TYR A 408 12.01 56.45 -20.48
C TYR A 408 11.61 55.94 -21.87
N ILE A 409 10.49 56.43 -22.42
CA ILE A 409 9.94 56.04 -23.72
C ILE A 409 10.07 57.21 -24.71
N ASP A 410 10.73 56.98 -25.85
CA ASP A 410 10.77 57.98 -26.91
C ASP A 410 9.45 58.00 -27.71
N ILE A 411 8.65 59.05 -27.52
CA ILE A 411 7.37 59.29 -28.21
C ILE A 411 7.50 59.20 -29.74
N GLY A 412 8.60 59.71 -30.30
CA GLY A 412 8.78 59.81 -31.76
C GLY A 412 9.47 58.60 -32.40
N GLY A 413 10.24 57.85 -31.62
CA GLY A 413 11.09 56.74 -32.09
C GLY A 413 10.63 55.34 -31.68
N GLU A 414 9.91 55.20 -30.55
CA GLU A 414 9.53 53.91 -29.98
C GLU A 414 8.01 53.66 -29.99
N ALA A 415 7.22 54.61 -29.47
CA ALA A 415 5.79 54.39 -29.22
C ALA A 415 4.98 54.07 -30.49
N GLY A 416 5.14 54.87 -31.54
CA GLY A 416 4.45 54.67 -32.82
C GLY A 416 4.69 53.29 -33.44
N PRO A 417 5.96 52.90 -33.68
CA PRO A 417 6.29 51.56 -34.19
C PRO A 417 5.76 50.42 -33.33
N ARG A 418 5.81 50.52 -31.99
CA ARG A 418 5.27 49.48 -31.09
C ARG A 418 3.76 49.30 -31.24
N TRP A 419 2.99 50.38 -31.40
CA TRP A 419 1.56 50.29 -31.68
C TRP A 419 1.25 49.64 -33.03
N ASP A 420 2.04 49.95 -34.07
CA ASP A 420 1.91 49.33 -35.39
C ASP A 420 2.26 47.84 -35.37
N ASN A 421 3.30 47.45 -34.63
CA ASN A 421 3.69 46.06 -34.41
C ASN A 421 2.59 45.28 -33.70
N LEU A 422 2.03 45.81 -32.60
CA LEU A 422 0.95 45.17 -31.86
C LEU A 422 -0.33 45.03 -32.69
N ASN A 423 -0.66 46.02 -33.52
CA ASN A 423 -1.77 45.91 -34.45
C ASN A 423 -1.54 44.83 -35.51
N THR A 424 -0.31 44.70 -36.00
CA THR A 424 0.08 43.63 -36.92
C THR A 424 -0.04 42.26 -36.26
N TRP A 425 0.44 42.13 -35.02
CA TRP A 425 0.33 40.94 -34.20
C TRP A 425 -1.12 40.50 -34.02
N TYR A 426 -1.99 41.41 -33.57
CA TYR A 426 -3.41 41.14 -33.39
C TYR A 426 -4.10 40.76 -34.71
N THR A 427 -3.77 41.44 -35.81
CA THR A 427 -4.34 41.12 -37.13
C THR A 427 -3.93 39.73 -37.61
N GLN A 428 -2.71 39.28 -37.25
CA GLN A 428 -2.15 38.01 -37.69
C GLN A 428 -2.60 36.82 -36.83
N TYR A 429 -2.61 36.98 -35.50
CA TYR A 429 -2.83 35.87 -34.54
C TYR A 429 -4.12 36.01 -33.73
N GLY A 430 -4.79 37.17 -33.78
CA GLY A 430 -6.10 37.38 -33.16
C GLY A 430 -6.08 37.60 -31.63
N HIS A 431 -4.92 37.81 -31.01
CA HIS A 431 -4.80 38.00 -29.56
C HIS A 431 -3.77 39.08 -29.18
N PHE A 432 -3.70 39.45 -27.89
CA PHE A 432 -2.82 40.50 -27.35
C PHE A 432 -1.75 39.98 -26.37
N TRP A 433 -1.63 38.66 -26.22
CA TRP A 433 -0.56 38.04 -25.46
C TRP A 433 0.80 38.21 -26.14
N LEU A 434 1.74 38.85 -25.45
CA LEU A 434 3.12 39.06 -25.88
C LEU A 434 4.07 38.61 -24.78
N GLY A 435 5.18 37.99 -25.19
CA GLY A 435 6.30 37.71 -24.31
C GLY A 435 7.64 37.82 -25.03
N THR A 436 8.69 37.31 -24.38
CA THR A 436 10.08 37.33 -24.86
C THR A 436 10.67 35.91 -24.97
N GLY A 437 9.90 34.89 -24.60
CA GLY A 437 10.36 33.51 -24.51
C GLY A 437 10.65 32.82 -25.86
N PRO A 438 11.15 31.57 -25.80
CA PRO A 438 11.59 30.80 -26.96
C PRO A 438 10.45 30.36 -27.86
N LEU A 439 9.21 30.30 -27.35
CA LEU A 439 8.02 30.02 -28.13
C LEU A 439 7.06 31.21 -28.08
N TYR A 440 6.21 31.35 -29.10
CA TYR A 440 5.10 32.29 -29.09
C TYR A 440 3.78 31.57 -29.36
N LEU A 441 2.69 32.15 -28.88
CA LEU A 441 1.34 31.64 -29.06
C LEU A 441 0.86 31.94 -30.49
N GLU A 442 0.54 30.91 -31.26
CA GLU A 442 0.14 31.05 -32.66
C GLU A 442 -1.39 31.00 -32.83
N GLU A 443 -2.04 29.94 -32.36
CA GLU A 443 -3.48 29.78 -32.45
C GLU A 443 -4.05 29.26 -31.12
N ILE A 444 -5.27 29.67 -30.77
CA ILE A 444 -5.99 29.19 -29.59
C ILE A 444 -7.40 28.74 -29.99
N PHE A 445 -7.81 27.57 -29.51
CA PHE A 445 -9.15 27.01 -29.66
C PHE A 445 -9.74 26.66 -28.29
N PRO A 446 -10.22 27.67 -27.51
CA PRO A 446 -10.63 27.47 -26.12
C PRO A 446 -11.74 26.42 -25.92
N ILE A 447 -12.67 26.31 -26.86
CA ILE A 447 -13.77 25.33 -26.80
C ILE A 447 -13.26 23.89 -26.95
N MET A 448 -12.21 23.70 -27.75
CA MET A 448 -11.60 22.39 -27.98
C MET A 448 -10.56 22.04 -26.91
N GLY A 449 -10.13 23.03 -26.10
CA GLY A 449 -9.03 22.87 -25.16
C GLY A 449 -7.70 22.64 -25.89
N GLU A 450 -7.46 23.37 -26.98
CA GLU A 450 -6.25 23.25 -27.81
C GLU A 450 -5.60 24.62 -28.03
N LEU A 451 -4.27 24.66 -28.11
CA LEU A 451 -3.50 25.81 -28.59
C LEU A 451 -2.23 25.34 -29.30
N SER A 452 -1.66 26.20 -30.14
CA SER A 452 -0.39 25.95 -30.83
C SER A 452 0.68 26.97 -30.42
N LEU A 453 1.90 26.47 -30.21
CA LEU A 453 3.08 27.28 -29.95
C LEU A 453 4.08 27.11 -31.10
N LYS A 454 4.76 28.21 -31.48
CA LYS A 454 5.80 28.19 -32.51
C LYS A 454 7.12 28.79 -32.02
N PRO A 455 8.28 28.35 -32.55
CA PRO A 455 9.57 28.95 -32.20
C PRO A 455 9.59 30.45 -32.49
N ASN A 456 10.01 31.22 -31.50
CA ASN A 456 10.21 32.66 -31.62
C ASN A 456 11.41 32.93 -32.55
N PRO A 457 11.19 33.54 -33.73
CA PRO A 457 12.27 33.82 -34.67
C PRO A 457 13.27 34.87 -34.18
N PHE A 458 12.92 35.62 -33.13
CA PHE A 458 13.74 36.67 -32.53
C PHE A 458 14.47 36.21 -31.25
N TYR A 459 14.40 34.93 -30.89
CA TYR A 459 14.98 34.46 -29.64
C TYR A 459 16.52 34.58 -29.66
N PRO A 460 17.13 35.25 -28.67
CA PRO A 460 18.57 35.59 -28.72
C PRO A 460 19.50 34.42 -28.39
N ASP A 461 19.02 33.42 -27.64
CA ASP A 461 19.89 32.35 -27.13
C ASP A 461 20.09 31.23 -28.15
N ALA A 462 21.29 30.65 -28.16
CA ALA A 462 21.56 29.44 -28.91
C ALA A 462 20.77 28.24 -28.34
N PRO A 463 20.31 27.29 -29.17
CA PRO A 463 19.55 26.13 -28.71
C PRO A 463 20.27 25.26 -27.67
N ASP A 464 21.60 25.29 -27.62
CA ASP A 464 22.44 24.50 -26.72
C ASP A 464 22.81 25.20 -25.40
N ARG A 465 22.32 26.43 -25.15
CA ARG A 465 22.62 27.20 -23.92
C ARG A 465 22.37 26.40 -22.64
N TRP A 466 21.33 25.57 -22.63
CA TRP A 466 20.86 24.82 -21.45
C TRP A 466 21.11 23.31 -21.53
N ALA A 467 21.94 22.83 -22.46
CA ALA A 467 22.18 21.39 -22.67
C ALA A 467 22.75 20.64 -21.44
N ALA A 468 23.32 21.35 -20.47
CA ALA A 468 23.78 20.75 -19.21
C ALA A 468 22.63 20.20 -18.33
N PHE A 469 21.38 20.57 -18.62
CA PHE A 469 20.19 20.17 -17.88
C PHE A 469 19.36 19.09 -18.58
N ASP A 470 19.91 18.43 -19.61
CA ASP A 470 19.22 17.36 -20.33
C ASP A 470 18.85 16.18 -19.43
N GLU A 471 19.71 15.85 -18.46
CA GLU A 471 19.48 14.81 -17.45
C GLU A 471 19.91 15.27 -16.06
N ALA A 472 19.07 14.98 -15.06
CA ALA A 472 19.36 15.27 -13.67
C ALA A 472 20.48 14.37 -13.14
N PRO A 473 21.49 14.90 -12.44
CA PRO A 473 22.62 14.13 -11.91
C PRO A 473 22.25 13.37 -10.63
N ILE A 474 21.17 12.59 -10.63
CA ILE A 474 20.71 11.82 -9.47
C ILE A 474 21.75 10.76 -9.12
N ALA A 475 22.17 10.73 -7.86
CA ALA A 475 23.14 9.77 -7.39
C ALA A 475 22.60 8.32 -7.46
N GLU A 476 23.45 7.38 -7.83
CA GLU A 476 23.24 5.94 -7.73
C GLU A 476 24.05 5.43 -6.56
N VAL A 477 23.42 4.75 -5.60
CA VAL A 477 24.09 4.34 -4.34
C VAL A 477 24.04 2.83 -4.18
N ALA A 478 25.21 2.23 -3.96
CA ALA A 478 25.34 0.81 -3.66
C ALA A 478 26.17 0.61 -2.39
N ILE A 479 25.70 -0.29 -1.52
CA ILE A 479 26.39 -0.64 -0.28
C ILE A 479 26.93 -2.05 -0.41
N THR A 480 28.20 -2.25 -0.05
CA THR A 480 28.84 -3.56 0.04
C THR A 480 29.38 -3.76 1.45
N GLY A 481 29.06 -4.87 2.09
CA GLY A 481 29.55 -5.19 3.42
C GLY A 481 29.17 -6.59 3.90
N PRO A 482 29.54 -6.96 5.14
CA PRO A 482 29.25 -8.28 5.69
C PRO A 482 27.73 -8.52 5.82
N THR A 483 27.31 -9.77 5.62
CA THR A 483 25.93 -10.22 5.86
C THR A 483 25.71 -10.75 7.27
N ILE A 484 26.79 -10.95 8.04
CA ILE A 484 26.77 -11.39 9.44
C ILE A 484 27.78 -10.54 10.23
N VAL A 485 27.32 -9.95 11.34
CA VAL A 485 28.15 -9.18 12.28
C VAL A 485 28.01 -9.79 13.67
N PRO A 486 29.02 -10.49 14.21
CA PRO A 486 28.95 -10.98 15.58
C PRO A 486 28.84 -9.83 16.56
N LYS A 487 28.03 -10.03 17.60
CA LYS A 487 27.85 -9.05 18.68
C LYS A 487 29.20 -8.70 19.31
N GLY A 488 29.50 -7.42 19.47
CA GLY A 488 30.76 -6.97 20.06
C GLY A 488 31.96 -6.97 19.11
N VAL A 489 31.77 -7.20 17.81
CA VAL A 489 32.82 -7.18 16.78
C VAL A 489 32.61 -6.00 15.83
N ALA A 490 33.71 -5.32 15.47
CA ALA A 490 33.66 -4.22 14.52
C ALA A 490 33.44 -4.73 13.08
N ALA A 491 32.76 -3.94 12.25
CA ALA A 491 32.47 -4.25 10.85
C ALA A 491 32.60 -3.01 9.97
N THR A 492 32.96 -3.17 8.70
CA THR A 492 33.08 -2.08 7.73
C THR A 492 32.14 -2.32 6.55
N PHE A 493 31.54 -1.25 6.06
CA PHE A 493 30.67 -1.22 4.88
C PHE A 493 31.21 -0.17 3.91
N ASP A 494 31.37 -0.53 2.66
CA ASP A 494 31.79 0.36 1.59
C ASP A 494 30.54 0.86 0.86
N VAL A 495 30.50 2.16 0.57
CA VAL A 495 29.41 2.83 -0.14
C VAL A 495 29.97 3.38 -1.44
N ALA A 496 29.47 2.90 -2.56
CA ALA A 496 29.79 3.40 -3.88
C ALA A 496 28.70 4.37 -4.33
N VAL A 497 29.11 5.54 -4.81
CA VAL A 497 28.21 6.57 -5.34
C VAL A 497 28.62 6.99 -6.73
N THR A 498 27.71 6.78 -7.67
CA THR A 498 27.95 6.97 -9.10
C THR A 498 26.85 7.80 -9.74
N PHE A 499 27.12 8.31 -10.93
CA PHE A 499 26.10 8.85 -11.83
C PHE A 499 26.42 8.32 -13.24
N GLN A 500 25.46 7.63 -13.87
CA GLN A 500 25.67 6.94 -15.15
C GLN A 500 26.92 6.02 -15.13
N GLY A 501 27.18 5.36 -14.00
CA GLY A 501 28.35 4.51 -13.79
C GLY A 501 29.71 5.24 -13.62
N ALA A 502 29.77 6.57 -13.70
CA ALA A 502 30.97 7.34 -13.37
C ALA A 502 31.00 7.71 -11.86
N PRO A 503 32.17 7.76 -11.20
CA PRO A 503 32.28 8.18 -9.79
C PRO A 503 31.76 9.60 -9.58
N TYR A 504 30.92 9.78 -8.57
CA TYR A 504 30.42 11.10 -8.18
C TYR A 504 31.51 11.89 -7.45
N ALA A 505 31.77 13.14 -7.85
CA ALA A 505 32.85 13.94 -7.27
C ALA A 505 32.56 14.28 -5.79
N ILE A 506 33.56 14.18 -4.91
CA ILE A 506 33.39 14.55 -3.49
C ILE A 506 32.92 15.99 -3.33
N ALA A 507 33.41 16.90 -4.17
CA ALA A 507 33.04 18.32 -4.14
C ALA A 507 31.54 18.56 -4.38
N ASP A 508 30.87 17.64 -5.08
CA ASP A 508 29.46 17.72 -5.44
C ASP A 508 28.55 17.02 -4.42
N ILE A 509 29.09 16.52 -3.30
CA ILE A 509 28.35 15.84 -2.25
C ILE A 509 28.41 16.66 -0.96
N GLU A 510 27.26 16.93 -0.37
CA GLU A 510 27.18 17.65 0.90
C GLU A 510 27.54 16.73 2.06
N LYS A 511 26.88 15.57 2.15
CA LYS A 511 27.07 14.59 3.22
C LYS A 511 26.54 13.22 2.86
N VAL A 512 27.00 12.24 3.63
CA VAL A 512 26.69 10.81 3.48
C VAL A 512 26.40 10.28 4.85
N GLN A 513 25.12 10.16 5.18
CA GLN A 513 24.68 9.76 6.50
C GLN A 513 24.27 8.30 6.49
N TYR A 514 24.33 7.64 7.63
CA TYR A 514 23.78 6.30 7.79
C TYR A 514 22.96 6.18 9.05
N LEU A 515 21.92 5.36 8.97
CA LEU A 515 21.05 4.95 10.05
C LEU A 515 21.23 3.45 10.25
N LEU A 516 21.40 3.03 11.50
CA LEU A 516 21.45 1.63 11.88
C LEU A 516 20.17 1.23 12.59
N LEU A 517 19.34 0.46 11.89
CA LEU A 517 18.06 -0.02 12.38
C LEU A 517 18.19 -1.44 12.93
N ASN A 518 17.58 -1.68 14.09
CA ASN A 518 17.50 -3.02 14.66
C ASN A 518 16.33 -3.84 14.08
N ALA A 519 16.23 -5.11 14.52
CA ALA A 519 15.16 -6.03 14.13
C ALA A 519 13.72 -5.54 14.41
N GLY A 520 13.55 -4.52 15.26
CA GLY A 520 12.27 -3.88 15.54
C GLY A 520 12.02 -2.61 14.73
N ASN A 521 12.84 -2.32 13.71
CA ASN A 521 12.85 -1.07 12.93
C ASN A 521 13.11 0.20 13.74
N ASN A 522 13.68 0.10 14.94
CA ASN A 522 14.10 1.27 15.70
C ASN A 522 15.52 1.68 15.30
N ILE A 523 15.74 2.98 15.13
CA ILE A 523 17.08 3.55 14.91
C ILE A 523 17.87 3.41 16.21
N VAL A 524 19.00 2.70 16.16
CA VAL A 524 19.89 2.50 17.31
C VAL A 524 21.09 3.45 17.23
N PHE A 525 21.56 3.74 16.02
CA PHE A 525 22.66 4.66 15.78
C PHE A 525 22.46 5.45 14.50
N THR A 526 23.00 6.67 14.49
CA THR A 526 23.12 7.54 13.33
C THR A 526 24.58 8.01 13.24
N GLY A 527 25.14 8.07 12.04
CA GLY A 527 26.49 8.56 11.83
C GLY A 527 26.73 9.02 10.39
N GLU A 528 27.98 9.39 10.08
CA GLU A 528 28.39 9.83 8.75
C GLU A 528 29.50 8.93 8.20
N ALA A 529 29.43 8.64 6.90
CA ALA A 529 30.44 7.88 6.19
C ALA A 529 31.68 8.76 5.92
N SER A 530 32.86 8.16 5.99
CA SER A 530 34.12 8.84 5.69
C SER A 530 34.44 8.75 4.20
N ALA A 531 34.86 9.87 3.61
CA ALA A 531 35.24 9.89 2.21
C ALA A 531 36.63 9.29 1.95
N ILE A 532 36.71 8.36 0.98
CA ILE A 532 37.96 7.68 0.60
C ILE A 532 38.47 8.19 -0.75
N GLY A 533 37.57 8.51 -1.67
CA GLY A 533 37.85 9.09 -2.98
C GLY A 533 36.54 9.42 -3.70
N ASP A 534 36.62 9.97 -4.91
CA ASP A 534 35.43 10.22 -5.72
C ASP A 534 34.62 8.94 -5.88
N GLY A 535 33.32 9.04 -5.59
CA GLY A 535 32.35 7.95 -5.59
C GLY A 535 32.59 6.84 -4.57
N GLN A 536 33.49 7.00 -3.59
CA GLN A 536 33.84 5.95 -2.62
C GLN A 536 33.86 6.45 -1.18
N TRP A 537 32.95 5.90 -0.37
CA TRP A 537 32.83 6.20 1.05
C TRP A 537 32.84 4.93 1.90
N GLN A 538 33.15 5.07 3.18
CA GLN A 538 33.24 3.96 4.11
C GLN A 538 32.53 4.25 5.43
N ILE A 539 31.79 3.26 5.92
CA ILE A 539 31.12 3.26 7.21
C ILE A 539 31.82 2.22 8.09
N ALA A 540 32.23 2.62 9.29
CA ALA A 540 32.87 1.75 10.26
C ALA A 540 31.98 1.58 11.50
N LEU A 541 31.38 0.40 11.64
CA LEU A 541 30.67 -0.01 12.85
C LEU A 541 31.67 -0.49 13.89
N THR A 542 31.67 0.13 15.06
CA THR A 542 32.54 -0.23 16.19
C THR A 542 32.01 -1.46 16.93
N ALA A 543 32.92 -2.13 17.66
CA ALA A 543 32.57 -3.24 18.56
C ALA A 543 31.53 -2.84 19.63
N ASN A 544 31.56 -1.59 20.11
CA ASN A 544 30.59 -1.12 21.10
C ASN A 544 29.19 -0.98 20.49
N GLU A 545 29.10 -0.43 19.28
CA GLU A 545 27.83 -0.27 18.57
C GLU A 545 27.21 -1.63 18.23
N SER A 546 27.99 -2.58 17.69
CA SER A 546 27.48 -3.94 17.43
C SER A 546 27.09 -4.69 18.70
N SER A 547 27.66 -4.34 19.86
CA SER A 547 27.25 -4.91 21.16
C SER A 547 25.88 -4.43 21.66
N GLN A 548 25.36 -3.32 21.12
CA GLN A 548 24.05 -2.79 21.50
C GLN A 548 22.93 -3.30 20.59
N LEU A 549 23.27 -3.95 19.47
CA LEU A 549 22.29 -4.54 18.56
C LEU A 549 21.60 -5.76 19.17
N LEU A 550 20.32 -5.90 18.84
CA LEU A 550 19.55 -7.11 19.12
C LEU A 550 19.99 -8.21 18.14
N LEU A 551 20.01 -9.46 18.62
CA LEU A 551 20.30 -10.58 17.73
C LEU A 551 19.17 -10.75 16.71
N GLY A 552 19.54 -11.14 15.49
CA GLY A 552 18.63 -11.26 14.34
C GLY A 552 18.94 -10.25 13.24
N ALA A 553 17.98 -10.03 12.35
CA ALA A 553 18.14 -9.14 11.21
C ALA A 553 18.25 -7.67 11.65
N ASN A 554 19.28 -6.99 11.17
CA ASN A 554 19.49 -5.55 11.33
C ASN A 554 19.69 -4.94 9.93
N ARG A 555 19.49 -3.63 9.79
CA ARG A 555 19.61 -2.94 8.49
C ARG A 555 20.44 -1.67 8.65
N LEU A 556 21.43 -1.51 7.78
CA LEU A 556 22.12 -0.26 7.55
C LEU A 556 21.43 0.47 6.41
N GLU A 557 21.02 1.71 6.62
CA GLU A 557 20.40 2.57 5.62
C GLU A 557 21.30 3.78 5.40
N VAL A 558 21.72 4.03 4.16
CA VAL A 558 22.61 5.12 3.78
C VAL A 558 21.82 6.16 3.02
N ILE A 559 22.06 7.42 3.36
CA ILE A 559 21.42 8.60 2.81
C ILE A 559 22.52 9.47 2.21
N VAL A 560 22.42 9.72 0.92
CA VAL A 560 23.39 10.53 0.17
C VAL A 560 22.71 11.82 -0.21
N THR A 561 23.33 12.96 0.13
CA THR A 561 22.82 14.29 -0.17
C THR A 561 23.78 14.99 -1.14
N PRO A 562 23.47 14.98 -2.45
CA PRO A 562 24.24 15.75 -3.43
C PRO A 562 23.99 17.26 -3.33
N ARG A 563 24.91 18.05 -3.86
CA ARG A 563 24.78 19.51 -4.00
C ARG A 563 24.17 19.93 -5.33
N ARG A 564 24.24 19.04 -6.33
CA ARG A 564 23.82 19.31 -7.71
C ARG A 564 22.35 18.97 -7.98
N GLU A 565 21.66 18.42 -6.99
CA GLU A 565 20.24 18.08 -7.05
C GLU A 565 19.68 17.96 -5.62
N ALA A 566 18.37 18.16 -5.44
CA ALA A 566 17.74 18.26 -4.12
C ALA A 566 17.14 16.94 -3.56
N VAL A 567 17.21 15.84 -4.32
CA VAL A 567 16.62 14.54 -3.99
C VAL A 567 17.67 13.62 -3.35
N PRO A 568 17.66 13.43 -2.02
CA PRO A 568 18.59 12.50 -1.40
C PRO A 568 18.38 11.08 -1.92
N THR A 569 19.48 10.37 -2.17
CA THR A 569 19.42 8.97 -2.60
C THR A 569 19.62 8.04 -1.40
N PHE A 570 18.78 7.00 -1.34
CA PHE A 570 18.78 6.02 -0.27
C PHE A 570 19.24 4.66 -0.77
N ALA A 571 20.07 3.98 0.02
CA ALA A 571 20.39 2.57 -0.16
C ALA A 571 20.30 1.83 1.17
N ALA A 572 20.00 0.54 1.13
CA ALA A 572 19.94 -0.27 2.33
C ALA A 572 20.71 -1.58 2.17
N HIS A 573 21.37 -1.99 3.26
CA HIS A 573 22.10 -3.25 3.36
C HIS A 573 21.69 -3.99 4.63
N ALA A 574 21.15 -5.20 4.48
CA ALA A 574 20.74 -6.04 5.59
C ALA A 574 21.88 -6.96 6.06
N PHE A 575 21.97 -7.17 7.38
CA PHE A 575 22.91 -8.11 7.97
C PHE A 575 22.34 -8.73 9.25
N GLU A 576 22.81 -9.92 9.63
CA GLU A 576 22.40 -10.58 10.88
C GLU A 576 23.40 -10.34 12.01
N THR A 577 22.91 -9.96 13.19
CA THR A 577 23.71 -9.92 14.41
C THR A 577 23.61 -11.26 15.14
N THR A 578 24.75 -11.91 15.42
CA THR A 578 24.83 -13.24 16.08
C THR A 578 25.51 -13.17 17.45
N GLY A 579 25.11 -14.03 18.41
CA GLY A 579 25.63 -14.08 19.79
C GLY A 579 25.16 -15.35 20.55
N LEU A 580 25.57 -15.54 21.82
CA LEU A 580 25.12 -16.65 22.67
C LEU A 580 23.58 -16.70 22.79
N ARG A 581 23.00 -17.88 22.54
CA ARG A 581 21.57 -18.13 22.69
C ARG A 581 21.26 -19.51 23.27
N VAL A 582 20.29 -19.57 24.18
CA VAL A 582 19.63 -20.79 24.66
C VAL A 582 18.25 -20.85 24.01
N LEU A 583 18.00 -21.88 23.20
CA LEU A 583 16.81 -21.97 22.37
C LEU A 583 15.82 -23.02 22.89
N SER A 584 16.29 -24.11 23.48
CA SER A 584 15.42 -25.20 23.93
C SER A 584 15.96 -25.99 25.10
N VAL A 585 15.04 -26.63 25.83
CA VAL A 585 15.32 -27.68 26.83
C VAL A 585 14.41 -28.87 26.55
N THR A 586 14.94 -30.09 26.51
CA THR A 586 14.16 -31.30 26.18
C THR A 586 14.56 -32.50 27.04
N PRO A 587 13.61 -33.15 27.75
CA PRO A 587 12.24 -32.68 28.02
C PRO A 587 12.23 -31.39 28.85
N ASN A 588 11.16 -30.60 28.75
CA ASN A 588 10.99 -29.33 29.48
C ASN A 588 10.17 -29.46 30.77
N SER A 589 9.92 -30.68 31.25
CA SER A 589 9.24 -30.93 32.52
C SER A 589 9.65 -32.25 33.18
N GLY A 590 9.38 -32.38 34.48
CA GLY A 590 9.63 -33.59 35.28
C GLY A 590 8.81 -33.61 36.58
N ILE A 591 8.50 -34.80 37.09
CA ILE A 591 7.74 -34.98 38.35
C ILE A 591 8.70 -34.78 39.53
N ASN A 592 8.24 -34.10 40.58
CA ASN A 592 9.08 -33.75 41.74
C ASN A 592 9.62 -34.97 42.51
N THR A 593 9.13 -36.19 42.28
CA THR A 593 9.60 -37.42 42.92
C THR A 593 10.68 -38.17 42.14
N SER A 594 11.10 -37.68 40.96
CA SER A 594 12.13 -38.34 40.14
C SER A 594 13.10 -37.35 39.46
N ALA A 595 14.33 -37.80 39.20
CA ALA A 595 15.32 -37.01 38.47
C ALA A 595 15.03 -37.05 36.95
N THR A 596 15.32 -35.95 36.24
CA THR A 596 15.03 -35.80 34.80
C THR A 596 16.30 -35.42 34.03
N ALA A 597 16.74 -36.27 33.10
CA ALA A 597 17.83 -35.93 32.18
C ALA A 597 17.32 -34.97 31.10
N ILE A 598 18.06 -33.91 30.79
CA ILE A 598 17.69 -32.87 29.82
C ILE A 598 18.80 -32.58 28.81
N THR A 599 18.39 -32.20 27.61
CA THR A 599 19.24 -31.64 26.54
C THR A 599 18.93 -30.16 26.38
N ILE A 600 19.96 -29.35 26.07
CA ILE A 600 19.85 -27.90 25.94
C ILE A 600 20.38 -27.52 24.56
N GLY A 601 19.48 -27.05 23.70
CA GLY A 601 19.80 -26.56 22.36
C GLY A 601 20.04 -25.05 22.36
N GLY A 602 20.99 -24.58 21.55
CA GLY A 602 21.33 -23.16 21.48
C GLY A 602 22.29 -22.79 20.37
N LYS A 603 23.02 -21.69 20.55
CA LYS A 603 24.06 -21.19 19.64
C LYS A 603 25.23 -20.59 20.43
N GLN A 604 26.44 -20.78 19.92
CA GLN A 604 27.70 -20.27 20.46
C GLN A 604 28.01 -20.68 21.92
N PHE A 605 27.60 -21.88 22.34
CA PHE A 605 28.11 -22.48 23.58
C PHE A 605 29.61 -22.75 23.47
N GLN A 606 30.32 -22.57 24.58
CA GLN A 606 31.76 -22.81 24.68
C GLN A 606 32.07 -23.97 25.62
N THR A 607 33.20 -24.63 25.40
CA THR A 607 33.72 -25.62 26.34
C THR A 607 33.96 -24.96 27.70
N GLY A 608 33.32 -25.48 28.75
CA GLY A 608 33.35 -24.88 30.08
C GLY A 608 32.15 -23.98 30.41
N ALA A 609 31.13 -23.89 29.54
CA ALA A 609 29.88 -23.22 29.84
C ALA A 609 29.20 -23.80 31.10
N SER A 610 28.68 -22.92 31.95
CA SER A 610 27.96 -23.29 33.17
C SER A 610 26.45 -23.16 32.98
N VAL A 611 25.68 -24.08 33.57
CA VAL A 611 24.22 -24.14 33.44
C VAL A 611 23.56 -24.13 34.81
N ALA A 612 22.49 -23.36 34.97
CA ALA A 612 21.70 -23.36 36.20
C ALA A 612 20.20 -23.15 35.93
N LEU A 613 19.36 -23.81 36.74
CA LEU A 613 17.95 -23.46 36.86
C LEU A 613 17.76 -22.27 37.79
N MET A 614 16.80 -21.41 37.43
CA MET A 614 16.55 -20.12 38.09
C MET A 614 15.09 -20.02 38.50
N ARG A 615 14.83 -19.77 39.79
CA ARG A 615 13.47 -19.49 40.30
C ARG A 615 13.52 -18.60 41.54
N SER A 616 12.79 -17.48 41.49
CA SER A 616 12.60 -16.55 42.63
C SER A 616 13.88 -16.16 43.40
N GLY A 617 14.95 -15.83 42.68
CA GLY A 617 16.24 -15.44 43.27
C GLY A 617 17.15 -16.61 43.70
N SER A 618 16.64 -17.85 43.69
CA SER A 618 17.41 -19.06 43.93
C SER A 618 17.96 -19.62 42.62
N SER A 619 19.22 -20.07 42.65
CA SER A 619 19.89 -20.71 41.52
C SER A 619 20.27 -22.13 41.90
N VAL A 620 19.87 -23.09 41.07
CA VAL A 620 20.23 -24.51 41.21
C VAL A 620 21.21 -24.85 40.09
N PRO A 621 22.52 -24.99 40.38
CA PRO A 621 23.50 -25.35 39.38
C PRO A 621 23.24 -26.77 38.87
N LEU A 622 23.34 -26.97 37.56
CA LEU A 622 23.24 -28.29 36.93
C LEU A 622 24.62 -28.75 36.48
N ALA A 623 24.91 -30.04 36.65
CA ALA A 623 26.09 -30.66 36.07
C ALA A 623 25.89 -30.78 34.56
N ALA A 624 26.42 -29.82 33.81
CA ALA A 624 26.31 -29.77 32.35
C ALA A 624 27.55 -30.31 31.65
N THR A 625 27.34 -30.98 30.52
CA THR A 625 28.40 -31.47 29.61
C THR A 625 28.29 -30.74 28.28
N TYR A 626 29.39 -30.13 27.86
CA TYR A 626 29.54 -29.53 26.53
C TYR A 626 29.76 -30.60 25.48
N HIS A 627 29.00 -30.52 24.39
CA HIS A 627 29.13 -31.41 23.25
C HIS A 627 29.49 -30.65 21.98
N ALA A 628 28.79 -29.56 21.68
CA ALA A 628 29.01 -28.74 20.49
C ALA A 628 28.57 -27.28 20.74
N PRO A 629 28.92 -26.32 19.85
CA PRO A 629 28.55 -24.91 20.01
C PRO A 629 27.03 -24.65 20.06
N ASP A 630 26.19 -25.62 19.76
CA ASP A 630 24.73 -25.54 19.79
C ASP A 630 24.09 -26.55 20.74
N PHE A 631 24.90 -27.31 21.50
CA PHE A 631 24.41 -28.46 22.26
C PHE A 631 25.14 -28.69 23.60
N LEU A 632 24.34 -28.74 24.68
CA LEU A 632 24.72 -29.10 26.05
C LEU A 632 23.77 -30.19 26.58
N SER A 633 24.22 -31.02 27.53
CA SER A 633 23.34 -31.95 28.27
C SER A 633 23.48 -31.76 29.79
N ALA A 634 22.40 -31.92 30.55
CA ALA A 634 22.40 -31.78 32.01
C ALA A 634 21.33 -32.69 32.67
N THR A 635 21.31 -32.77 34.01
CA THR A 635 20.29 -33.52 34.76
C THR A 635 19.65 -32.65 35.83
N VAL A 636 18.31 -32.58 35.82
CA VAL A 636 17.51 -31.95 36.86
C VAL A 636 17.28 -32.95 38.01
N PRO A 637 17.62 -32.60 39.27
CA PRO A 637 17.48 -33.51 40.42
C PRO A 637 16.02 -33.69 40.86
N ALA A 638 15.74 -34.78 41.57
CA ALA A 638 14.46 -35.01 42.26
C ALA A 638 14.27 -34.03 43.45
N ASP A 639 13.08 -34.01 44.03
CA ASP A 639 12.68 -33.25 45.22
C ASP A 639 12.75 -31.71 45.08
N LEU A 640 12.88 -31.21 43.85
CA LEU A 640 12.69 -29.79 43.57
C LEU A 640 11.24 -29.39 43.86
N GLN A 641 11.03 -28.18 44.37
CA GLN A 641 9.68 -27.70 44.62
C GLN A 641 8.89 -27.56 43.31
N PRO A 642 7.64 -28.03 43.25
CA PRO A 642 6.78 -27.84 42.09
C PRO A 642 6.71 -26.38 41.64
N GLY A 643 6.83 -26.15 40.34
CA GLY A 643 6.75 -24.85 39.67
C GLY A 643 7.76 -24.68 38.54
N THR A 644 7.72 -23.52 37.90
CA THR A 644 8.49 -23.22 36.68
C THR A 644 9.84 -22.57 36.97
N TYR A 645 10.86 -23.00 36.25
CA TYR A 645 12.24 -22.54 36.34
C TYR A 645 12.70 -22.01 34.97
N GLY A 646 13.44 -20.89 34.96
CA GLY A 646 14.24 -20.51 33.80
C GLY A 646 15.54 -21.32 33.75
N LEU A 647 16.17 -21.44 32.58
CA LEU A 647 17.48 -22.07 32.41
C LEU A 647 18.48 -21.04 31.87
N ARG A 648 19.56 -20.83 32.61
CA ARG A 648 20.62 -19.88 32.25
C ARG A 648 21.89 -20.63 31.86
N VAL A 649 22.50 -20.20 30.76
CA VAL A 649 23.84 -20.60 30.33
C VAL A 649 24.77 -19.40 30.42
N ILE A 650 25.96 -19.61 30.97
CA ILE A 650 27.04 -18.60 31.03
C ILE A 650 28.30 -19.22 30.42
N ASN A 651 28.82 -18.61 29.36
CA ASN A 651 30.08 -19.01 28.73
C ASN A 651 31.30 -18.52 29.53
N PRO A 652 32.49 -19.11 29.32
CA PRO A 652 33.75 -18.68 29.96
C PRO A 652 34.16 -17.22 29.66
N ASP A 653 33.76 -16.67 28.51
CA ASP A 653 33.98 -15.26 28.15
C ASP A 653 33.07 -14.27 28.91
N GLY A 654 32.13 -14.77 29.70
CA GLY A 654 31.20 -13.98 30.49
C GLY A 654 29.87 -13.68 29.79
N GLU A 655 29.70 -14.04 28.50
CA GLU A 655 28.39 -13.95 27.86
C GLU A 655 27.39 -14.89 28.54
N ARG A 656 26.14 -14.43 28.65
CA ARG A 656 25.06 -15.20 29.27
C ARG A 656 23.77 -15.03 28.52
N ASP A 657 23.00 -16.10 28.47
CA ASP A 657 21.62 -16.08 28.00
C ASP A 657 20.74 -16.92 28.91
N THR A 658 19.46 -16.57 29.02
CA THR A 658 18.48 -17.26 29.88
C THR A 658 17.21 -17.52 29.11
N LEU A 659 16.91 -18.80 28.89
CA LEU A 659 15.60 -19.24 28.44
C LEU A 659 14.64 -19.19 29.65
N LEU A 660 13.73 -18.22 29.63
CA LEU A 660 12.69 -18.12 30.67
C LEU A 660 11.71 -19.29 30.55
N SER A 661 11.16 -19.72 31.67
CA SER A 661 10.20 -20.82 31.73
C SER A 661 10.66 -22.13 31.06
N ALA A 662 11.96 -22.37 31.07
CA ALA A 662 12.59 -23.47 30.35
C ALA A 662 12.28 -24.87 30.90
N PHE A 663 11.99 -25.01 32.19
CA PHE A 663 11.73 -26.31 32.81
C PHE A 663 10.67 -26.24 33.92
N THR A 664 9.70 -27.16 33.94
CA THR A 664 8.63 -27.20 34.95
C THR A 664 8.71 -28.45 35.83
N VAL A 665 8.76 -28.26 37.14
CA VAL A 665 8.67 -29.35 38.12
C VAL A 665 7.22 -29.53 38.56
N LEU A 666 6.68 -30.76 38.52
CA LEU A 666 5.25 -31.04 38.74
C LEU A 666 4.97 -31.80 40.06
N ALA A 667 3.81 -31.57 40.67
CA ALA A 667 3.26 -32.36 41.79
C ALA A 667 2.16 -33.34 41.28
N PRO A 668 1.87 -34.47 41.96
CA PRO A 668 0.74 -35.35 41.60
C PRO A 668 -0.62 -34.72 41.96
N THR A 669 -1.63 -34.85 41.09
CA THR A 669 -2.91 -34.11 41.14
C THR A 669 -4.15 -34.98 40.88
N ALA A 670 -5.30 -34.63 41.49
CA ALA A 670 -6.59 -35.33 41.31
C ALA A 670 -7.23 -35.00 39.94
N PRO A 671 -7.93 -35.96 39.29
CA PRO A 671 -8.58 -35.69 38.01
C PRO A 671 -9.69 -34.65 38.18
N VAL A 672 -9.97 -33.88 37.14
CA VAL A 672 -11.08 -32.91 37.05
C VAL A 672 -11.77 -33.16 35.72
N ILE A 673 -13.10 -33.22 35.69
CA ILE A 673 -13.86 -33.34 34.44
C ILE A 673 -14.46 -31.98 34.12
N THR A 674 -14.13 -31.42 32.96
CA THR A 674 -14.63 -30.11 32.51
C THR A 674 -15.70 -30.23 31.44
N SER A 675 -15.62 -31.24 30.56
CA SER A 675 -16.67 -31.46 29.55
C SER A 675 -16.70 -32.89 29.02
N VAL A 676 -17.84 -33.26 28.44
CA VAL A 676 -18.06 -34.54 27.76
C VAL A 676 -18.66 -34.26 26.38
N ARG A 677 -18.21 -34.99 25.34
CA ARG A 677 -18.65 -34.85 23.96
C ARG A 677 -18.76 -36.23 23.28
N PRO A 678 -19.85 -36.55 22.57
CA PRO A 678 -21.11 -35.82 22.56
C PRO A 678 -21.81 -35.91 23.93
N ARG A 679 -22.63 -34.91 24.29
CA ARG A 679 -23.43 -34.95 25.53
C ARG A 679 -24.71 -35.77 25.38
N GLN A 680 -24.93 -36.36 24.22
CA GLN A 680 -26.10 -37.16 23.91
C GLN A 680 -25.82 -38.10 22.76
N GLY A 681 -26.59 -39.18 22.66
CA GLY A 681 -26.50 -40.10 21.54
C GLY A 681 -27.60 -41.16 21.58
N PRO A 682 -27.82 -41.87 20.47
CA PRO A 682 -28.82 -42.91 20.37
C PRO A 682 -28.52 -44.06 21.33
N ASN A 683 -29.55 -44.70 21.87
CA ASN A 683 -29.40 -45.81 22.82
C ASN A 683 -29.25 -47.20 22.15
N ASP A 684 -29.38 -47.30 20.83
CA ASP A 684 -29.42 -48.58 20.10
C ASP A 684 -28.08 -48.99 19.48
N ARG A 685 -27.07 -48.12 19.56
CA ARG A 685 -25.73 -48.33 19.01
C ARG A 685 -24.65 -47.72 19.91
N PRO A 686 -23.39 -48.19 19.86
CA PRO A 686 -22.33 -47.67 20.73
C PRO A 686 -22.09 -46.18 20.46
N VAL A 687 -21.83 -45.42 21.53
CA VAL A 687 -21.50 -43.99 21.42
C VAL A 687 -20.19 -43.71 22.14
N THR A 688 -19.19 -43.24 21.41
CA THR A 688 -17.88 -42.86 21.95
C THR A 688 -17.97 -41.48 22.59
N LEU A 689 -17.52 -41.36 23.84
CA LEU A 689 -17.40 -40.12 24.61
C LEU A 689 -15.94 -39.69 24.66
N ASP A 690 -15.66 -38.46 24.25
CA ASP A 690 -14.49 -37.69 24.61
C ASP A 690 -14.77 -36.93 25.91
N ILE A 691 -13.97 -37.23 26.93
CA ILE A 691 -14.07 -36.65 28.27
C ILE A 691 -12.85 -35.75 28.47
N TYR A 692 -13.10 -34.46 28.54
CA TYR A 692 -12.09 -33.43 28.72
C TYR A 692 -12.05 -32.97 30.17
N GLY A 693 -10.87 -32.60 30.61
CA GLY A 693 -10.59 -32.37 32.01
C GLY A 693 -9.16 -31.97 32.27
N SER A 694 -8.68 -32.25 33.47
CA SER A 694 -7.26 -32.12 33.82
C SER A 694 -6.85 -33.16 34.83
N ASN A 695 -5.56 -33.46 34.86
CA ASN A 695 -4.92 -34.46 35.71
C ASN A 695 -5.49 -35.88 35.59
N PHE A 696 -6.02 -36.30 34.44
CA PHE A 696 -6.25 -37.71 34.20
C PHE A 696 -4.92 -38.47 34.19
N ALA A 697 -4.96 -39.76 34.54
CA ALA A 697 -3.79 -40.62 34.53
C ALA A 697 -4.04 -41.87 33.67
N PRO A 698 -2.98 -42.48 33.12
CA PRO A 698 -3.07 -43.82 32.54
C PRO A 698 -3.72 -44.80 33.52
N ASP A 699 -4.39 -45.84 33.02
CA ASP A 699 -5.08 -46.86 33.83
C ASP A 699 -6.24 -46.32 34.72
N PHE A 700 -6.94 -45.29 34.25
CA PHE A 700 -8.13 -44.76 34.91
C PHE A 700 -9.36 -45.67 34.78
N GLU A 701 -10.35 -45.50 35.67
CA GLU A 701 -11.68 -46.12 35.57
C GLU A 701 -12.76 -45.06 35.26
N ALA A 702 -13.80 -45.41 34.47
CA ALA A 702 -14.94 -44.51 34.22
C ALA A 702 -16.30 -45.22 34.11
N ALA A 703 -17.38 -44.57 34.58
CA ALA A 703 -18.74 -45.10 34.56
C ALA A 703 -19.83 -44.02 34.46
N LEU A 704 -20.97 -44.36 33.84
CA LEU A 704 -22.20 -43.56 33.86
C LEU A 704 -23.17 -44.04 34.94
N SER A 705 -23.90 -43.12 35.57
CA SER A 705 -24.89 -43.48 36.61
C SER A 705 -26.19 -42.70 36.52
N SER A 706 -27.32 -43.41 36.60
CA SER A 706 -28.67 -42.85 36.76
C SER A 706 -29.56 -43.85 37.51
N GLY A 707 -29.44 -43.88 38.85
CA GLY A 707 -30.07 -44.88 39.72
C GLY A 707 -29.41 -46.27 39.69
N ALA A 708 -28.88 -46.70 38.55
CA ALA A 708 -27.98 -47.84 38.38
C ALA A 708 -26.64 -47.40 37.74
N THR A 709 -25.56 -48.15 37.96
CA THR A 709 -24.22 -47.86 37.41
C THR A 709 -23.96 -48.68 36.16
N TYR A 710 -23.54 -48.01 35.10
CA TYR A 710 -23.19 -48.57 33.80
C TYR A 710 -21.71 -48.28 33.52
N PRO A 711 -20.81 -49.26 33.70
CA PRO A 711 -19.39 -49.06 33.42
C PRO A 711 -19.20 -48.75 31.94
N LEU A 712 -18.39 -47.72 31.65
CA LEU A 712 -18.03 -47.40 30.28
C LEU A 712 -17.01 -48.41 29.77
N GLN A 713 -17.05 -48.69 28.47
CA GLN A 713 -16.17 -49.64 27.80
C GLN A 713 -15.12 -48.89 26.98
N GLY A 714 -14.09 -49.57 26.48
CA GLY A 714 -13.09 -48.92 25.63
C GLY A 714 -12.42 -47.69 26.27
N LEU A 715 -12.05 -47.80 27.56
CA LEU A 715 -11.37 -46.74 28.30
C LEU A 715 -9.99 -46.50 27.68
N TYR A 716 -9.76 -45.27 27.24
CA TYR A 716 -8.53 -44.91 26.53
C TYR A 716 -7.98 -43.60 27.06
N PHE A 717 -6.75 -43.65 27.59
CA PHE A 717 -6.06 -42.47 28.11
C PHE A 717 -5.31 -41.81 26.94
N ILE A 718 -5.75 -40.62 26.53
CA ILE A 718 -5.11 -39.87 25.45
C ILE A 718 -3.99 -39.02 26.05
N ASP A 719 -4.34 -38.16 27.00
CA ASP A 719 -3.40 -37.40 27.80
C ASP A 719 -4.04 -36.97 29.14
N SER A 720 -3.28 -36.24 29.95
CA SER A 720 -3.74 -35.80 31.28
C SER A 720 -4.95 -34.87 31.27
N THR A 721 -5.41 -34.41 30.11
CA THR A 721 -6.58 -33.54 29.94
C THR A 721 -7.70 -34.17 29.13
N HIS A 722 -7.46 -35.35 28.54
CA HIS A 722 -8.41 -36.00 27.64
C HIS A 722 -8.35 -37.51 27.78
N ILE A 723 -9.50 -38.11 28.03
CA ILE A 723 -9.71 -39.55 28.03
C ILE A 723 -10.95 -39.87 27.19
N ARG A 724 -11.01 -41.08 26.65
CA ARG A 724 -12.11 -41.56 25.83
C ARG A 724 -12.74 -42.81 26.42
N ALA A 725 -14.04 -42.95 26.26
CA ALA A 725 -14.81 -44.08 26.79
C ALA A 725 -16.08 -44.30 25.96
N VAL A 726 -16.56 -45.53 25.83
CA VAL A 726 -17.71 -45.92 25.00
C VAL A 726 -18.92 -46.23 25.89
N VAL A 727 -20.06 -45.61 25.57
CA VAL A 727 -21.36 -45.88 26.20
C VAL A 727 -21.89 -47.23 25.72
N PRO A 728 -22.29 -48.13 26.64
CA PRO A 728 -22.92 -49.40 26.30
C PRO A 728 -24.24 -49.21 25.54
N VAL A 729 -24.54 -50.12 24.61
CA VAL A 729 -25.84 -50.15 23.92
C VAL A 729 -26.97 -50.54 24.87
N HIS A 730 -28.19 -50.11 24.52
CA HIS A 730 -29.44 -50.39 25.22
C HIS A 730 -29.51 -49.88 26.67
N ILE A 731 -28.74 -48.83 27.00
CA ILE A 731 -29.02 -48.06 28.23
C ILE A 731 -30.40 -47.37 28.07
N PRO A 732 -31.25 -47.35 29.10
CA PRO A 732 -32.55 -46.68 29.02
C PRO A 732 -32.42 -45.20 28.58
N PRO A 733 -33.32 -44.68 27.71
CA PRO A 733 -33.36 -43.25 27.40
C PRO A 733 -33.43 -42.39 28.68
N GLY A 734 -32.60 -41.36 28.78
CA GLY A 734 -32.49 -40.54 29.99
C GLY A 734 -31.12 -39.90 30.18
N ALA A 735 -30.99 -39.05 31.22
CA ALA A 735 -29.75 -38.35 31.58
C ALA A 735 -28.93 -39.11 32.63
N TYR A 736 -27.60 -39.05 32.51
CA TYR A 736 -26.62 -39.80 33.30
C TYR A 736 -25.47 -38.90 33.78
N ASP A 737 -24.98 -39.14 35.00
CA ASP A 737 -23.76 -38.54 35.56
C ASP A 737 -22.52 -39.39 35.20
N LEU A 738 -21.34 -38.78 35.07
CA LEU A 738 -20.07 -39.45 34.76
C LEU A 738 -19.10 -39.39 35.95
N THR A 739 -18.42 -40.51 36.27
CA THR A 739 -17.33 -40.57 37.26
C THR A 739 -16.03 -41.06 36.62
N VAL A 740 -14.88 -40.49 36.99
CA VAL A 740 -13.52 -40.87 36.55
C VAL A 740 -12.56 -41.01 37.75
N ILE A 741 -11.77 -42.09 37.82
CA ILE A 741 -10.85 -42.42 38.93
C ILE A 741 -9.44 -42.67 38.40
N ASN A 742 -8.40 -42.03 38.97
CA ASN A 742 -6.98 -42.24 38.63
C ASN A 742 -6.32 -43.36 39.48
N PRO A 743 -5.15 -43.90 39.07
CA PRO A 743 -4.40 -44.91 39.85
C PRO A 743 -3.87 -44.43 41.21
N SER A 744 -3.84 -43.12 41.43
CA SER A 744 -3.53 -42.52 42.74
C SER A 744 -4.73 -42.52 43.70
N ASP A 745 -5.82 -43.20 43.35
CA ASP A 745 -7.13 -43.27 44.04
C ASP A 745 -7.87 -41.92 44.15
N LEU A 746 -7.43 -40.89 43.42
CA LEU A 746 -8.11 -39.59 43.35
C LEU A 746 -9.14 -39.61 42.22
N PHE A 747 -10.34 -39.04 42.41
CA PHE A 747 -11.47 -39.14 41.47
C PHE A 747 -12.21 -37.80 41.24
N ALA A 748 -12.97 -37.73 40.15
CA ALA A 748 -13.90 -36.65 39.81
C ALA A 748 -15.25 -37.17 39.31
N GLN A 749 -16.31 -36.37 39.52
CA GLN A 749 -17.66 -36.64 39.06
C GLN A 749 -18.24 -35.43 38.30
N PHE A 750 -19.00 -35.67 37.24
CA PHE A 750 -19.63 -34.66 36.39
C PHE A 750 -21.12 -34.96 36.20
N ALA A 751 -21.97 -34.09 36.75
CA ALA A 751 -23.42 -34.28 36.75
C ALA A 751 -24.06 -34.00 35.37
N ASN A 752 -25.10 -34.76 35.00
CA ASN A 752 -25.80 -34.70 33.72
C ASN A 752 -24.84 -34.68 32.53
N ALA A 753 -23.85 -35.56 32.55
CA ALA A 753 -22.78 -35.64 31.57
C ALA A 753 -23.28 -36.09 30.18
N TYR A 754 -24.23 -37.03 30.15
CA TYR A 754 -24.68 -37.69 28.92
C TYR A 754 -26.18 -38.00 28.90
N THR A 755 -26.85 -37.85 27.75
CA THR A 755 -28.28 -38.15 27.54
C THR A 755 -28.48 -39.20 26.44
N ALA A 756 -29.04 -40.36 26.78
CA ALA A 756 -29.41 -41.39 25.79
C ALA A 756 -30.77 -41.04 25.13
N ARG A 757 -30.85 -41.05 23.79
CA ARG A 757 -32.03 -40.67 22.97
C ARG A 757 -32.56 -41.83 22.10
N ASP A 758 -33.81 -41.71 21.64
CA ASP A 758 -34.45 -42.60 20.64
C ASP A 758 -34.19 -42.11 19.18
N ASP A 759 -34.31 -42.98 18.17
CA ASP A 759 -33.98 -42.76 16.74
C ASP A 759 -35.09 -42.02 15.95
N MET A 760 -35.06 -40.67 15.89
CA MET A 760 -36.00 -39.78 15.16
C MET A 760 -35.32 -39.05 13.97
N ASP A 761 -36.11 -38.53 13.03
CA ASP A 761 -35.66 -37.75 11.87
C ASP A 761 -35.04 -36.39 12.26
N ASP A 762 -34.12 -35.87 11.45
CA ASP A 762 -33.52 -34.53 11.58
C ASP A 762 -33.12 -34.02 10.19
N LEU A 763 -33.74 -32.93 9.71
CA LEU A 763 -33.47 -32.30 8.42
C LEU A 763 -32.69 -31.02 8.64
N TYR A 764 -31.74 -30.71 7.76
CA TYR A 764 -31.05 -29.42 7.83
C TYR A 764 -30.32 -29.06 6.53
N PRO A 765 -30.33 -27.77 6.14
CA PRO A 765 -29.39 -27.20 5.18
C PRO A 765 -28.06 -26.78 5.84
N ARG A 766 -26.94 -26.71 5.09
CA ARG A 766 -25.64 -26.21 5.58
C ARG A 766 -25.28 -24.87 4.95
N ALA A 767 -24.39 -24.09 5.57
CA ALA A 767 -24.00 -22.74 5.13
C ALA A 767 -23.68 -22.58 3.62
N ASN A 768 -23.23 -23.64 2.93
CA ASN A 768 -22.87 -23.62 1.50
C ASN A 768 -23.85 -24.38 0.59
N SER A 769 -25.00 -24.82 1.11
CA SER A 769 -25.99 -25.62 0.39
C SER A 769 -26.84 -24.81 -0.61
N PHE A 770 -26.77 -23.48 -0.59
CA PHE A 770 -27.59 -22.60 -1.44
C PHE A 770 -26.97 -22.38 -2.82
N TRP A 771 -27.64 -22.84 -3.88
CA TRP A 771 -27.13 -22.78 -5.25
C TRP A 771 -27.91 -21.86 -6.18
N LEU A 772 -27.21 -21.33 -7.18
CA LEU A 772 -27.70 -20.40 -8.21
C LEU A 772 -27.09 -20.78 -9.56
N ASN A 773 -27.89 -20.72 -10.61
CA ASN A 773 -27.43 -20.89 -11.98
C ASN A 773 -28.14 -19.87 -12.91
N PRO A 774 -27.43 -18.88 -13.49
CA PRO A 774 -25.99 -18.65 -13.35
C PRO A 774 -25.57 -18.21 -11.93
N LEU A 775 -24.30 -18.38 -11.59
CA LEU A 775 -23.73 -17.96 -10.30
C LEU A 775 -23.73 -16.42 -10.13
N MET A 776 -23.61 -15.69 -11.24
CA MET A 776 -23.68 -14.23 -11.31
C MET A 776 -25.08 -13.80 -11.73
N LEU A 777 -25.74 -12.95 -10.95
CA LEU A 777 -27.10 -12.48 -11.25
C LEU A 777 -27.08 -11.12 -11.95
N ARG A 778 -27.91 -10.95 -12.99
CA ARG A 778 -28.12 -9.67 -13.69
C ARG A 778 -29.61 -9.36 -13.84
N GLU A 779 -29.94 -8.07 -13.94
CA GLU A 779 -31.34 -7.59 -14.07
C GLU A 779 -32.12 -8.22 -15.24
N ASP A 780 -31.45 -8.70 -16.29
CA ASP A 780 -32.03 -9.32 -17.48
C ASP A 780 -31.97 -10.85 -17.49
N SER A 781 -31.47 -11.47 -16.42
CA SER A 781 -31.34 -12.93 -16.29
C SER A 781 -32.55 -13.57 -15.60
N THR A 782 -32.85 -14.82 -15.96
CA THR A 782 -33.83 -15.68 -15.26
C THR A 782 -33.10 -16.86 -14.60
N PRO A 783 -32.45 -16.65 -13.44
CA PRO A 783 -31.65 -17.68 -12.78
C PRO A 783 -32.53 -18.77 -12.18
N THR A 784 -31.96 -19.97 -12.08
CA THR A 784 -32.51 -21.06 -11.27
C THR A 784 -31.78 -21.18 -9.95
N MET A 785 -32.47 -21.65 -8.91
CA MET A 785 -31.91 -21.80 -7.57
C MET A 785 -32.42 -23.05 -6.84
N GLY A 786 -31.74 -23.40 -5.75
CA GLY A 786 -32.18 -24.45 -4.85
C GLY A 786 -31.28 -24.61 -3.63
N VAL A 787 -31.57 -25.62 -2.81
CA VAL A 787 -30.71 -26.03 -1.68
C VAL A 787 -30.52 -27.55 -1.63
N ALA A 788 -29.39 -27.99 -1.08
CA ALA A 788 -29.23 -29.36 -0.61
C ALA A 788 -29.91 -29.53 0.76
N VAL A 789 -30.76 -30.56 0.88
CA VAL A 789 -31.40 -30.95 2.14
C VAL A 789 -30.78 -32.25 2.62
N ARG A 790 -30.23 -32.24 3.83
CA ARG A 790 -29.69 -33.44 4.48
C ARG A 790 -30.70 -34.00 5.46
N ARG A 791 -30.63 -35.32 5.69
CA ARG A 791 -31.44 -36.04 6.67
C ARG A 791 -30.59 -36.98 7.50
N THR A 792 -30.69 -36.90 8.82
CA THR A 792 -30.16 -37.90 9.76
C THR A 792 -31.30 -38.55 10.54
N GLY A 793 -31.16 -39.85 10.86
CA GLY A 793 -32.19 -40.61 11.56
C GLY A 793 -33.37 -41.07 10.69
N GLY A 794 -34.40 -41.62 11.34
CA GLY A 794 -35.64 -42.11 10.73
C GLY A 794 -35.58 -43.49 10.10
N GLY A 795 -36.71 -44.19 10.07
CA GLY A 795 -36.79 -45.60 9.61
C GLY A 795 -37.25 -45.81 8.16
N ALA A 796 -37.87 -44.81 7.52
CA ALA A 796 -38.43 -44.94 6.16
C ALA A 796 -38.09 -43.72 5.29
N THR A 797 -37.91 -43.92 3.98
CA THR A 797 -37.63 -42.86 3.00
C THR A 797 -38.75 -41.82 2.96
N LEU A 798 -38.42 -40.54 3.09
CA LEU A 798 -39.37 -39.44 2.95
C LEU A 798 -39.67 -39.23 1.46
N PRO A 799 -40.94 -39.09 1.05
CA PRO A 799 -41.29 -38.97 -0.36
C PRO A 799 -40.85 -37.64 -0.98
N SER A 800 -40.89 -36.54 -0.22
CA SER A 800 -40.41 -35.20 -0.60
C SER A 800 -40.35 -34.27 0.62
N VAL A 801 -39.43 -33.31 0.62
CA VAL A 801 -39.34 -32.22 1.62
C VAL A 801 -39.56 -30.88 0.91
N ASN A 802 -40.40 -30.01 1.47
CA ASN A 802 -40.66 -28.67 0.92
C ASN A 802 -39.59 -27.67 1.39
N VAL A 803 -39.20 -26.73 0.53
CA VAL A 803 -38.29 -25.63 0.86
C VAL A 803 -38.82 -24.31 0.31
N ASP A 804 -38.98 -23.31 1.19
CA ASP A 804 -39.42 -21.95 0.81
C ASP A 804 -38.23 -21.00 0.61
N PHE A 805 -38.23 -20.27 -0.49
CA PHE A 805 -37.19 -19.31 -0.89
C PHE A 805 -37.71 -17.88 -0.81
N SER A 806 -36.90 -16.97 -0.26
CA SER A 806 -37.20 -15.54 -0.12
C SER A 806 -35.94 -14.68 -0.21
N TYR A 807 -36.06 -13.39 -0.52
CA TYR A 807 -34.97 -12.42 -0.43
C TYR A 807 -35.35 -11.24 0.45
N ARG A 808 -34.34 -10.56 1.01
CA ARG A 808 -34.51 -9.38 1.85
C ARG A 808 -34.48 -8.11 1.01
N SER A 809 -35.55 -7.32 1.06
CA SER A 809 -35.65 -6.01 0.39
C SER A 809 -34.80 -4.93 1.07
N ALA A 810 -34.56 -3.82 0.37
CA ALA A 810 -33.85 -2.65 0.91
C ALA A 810 -34.53 -2.03 2.16
N GLY A 811 -35.84 -2.21 2.31
CA GLY A 811 -36.60 -1.80 3.50
C GLY A 811 -36.54 -2.79 4.68
N GLY A 812 -35.90 -3.96 4.48
CA GLY A 812 -35.69 -4.98 5.52
C GLY A 812 -36.69 -6.14 5.52
N ASP A 813 -37.77 -6.06 4.75
CA ASP A 813 -38.81 -7.10 4.63
C ASP A 813 -38.37 -8.29 3.77
N TRP A 814 -38.84 -9.49 4.10
CA TRP A 814 -38.63 -10.71 3.31
C TRP A 814 -39.71 -10.85 2.23
N ILE A 815 -39.29 -10.86 0.97
CA ILE A 815 -40.14 -11.05 -0.21
C ILE A 815 -40.00 -12.50 -0.70
N ALA A 816 -41.12 -13.18 -0.90
CA ALA A 816 -41.13 -14.58 -1.36
C ALA A 816 -40.69 -14.69 -2.83
N ILE A 817 -39.85 -15.68 -3.12
CA ILE A 817 -39.44 -16.06 -4.47
C ILE A 817 -40.30 -17.23 -4.95
N GLY A 818 -40.40 -18.28 -4.13
CA GLY A 818 -41.17 -19.48 -4.47
C GLY A 818 -40.85 -20.67 -3.56
N ARG A 819 -41.39 -21.84 -3.91
CA ARG A 819 -41.19 -23.11 -3.19
C ARG A 819 -40.63 -24.18 -4.15
N ALA A 820 -39.65 -24.93 -3.68
CA ALA A 820 -39.15 -26.14 -4.35
C ALA A 820 -39.28 -27.36 -3.44
N ASN A 821 -39.23 -28.55 -4.06
CA ASN A 821 -39.31 -29.82 -3.33
C ASN A 821 -38.09 -30.69 -3.64
N THR A 822 -37.70 -31.51 -2.68
CA THR A 822 -36.68 -32.54 -2.90
C THR A 822 -37.24 -33.77 -3.62
N PRO A 823 -36.42 -34.52 -4.38
CA PRO A 823 -36.65 -35.94 -4.64
C PRO A 823 -36.78 -36.76 -3.34
N PRO A 824 -37.18 -38.05 -3.42
CA PRO A 824 -37.27 -38.91 -2.24
C PRO A 824 -35.96 -38.98 -1.45
N LEU A 825 -36.04 -38.80 -0.14
CA LEU A 825 -34.89 -38.64 0.76
C LEU A 825 -34.82 -39.80 1.76
N ALA A 826 -33.86 -40.70 1.57
CA ALA A 826 -33.65 -41.87 2.42
C ALA A 826 -33.06 -41.49 3.79
N PRO A 827 -33.18 -42.34 4.83
CA PRO A 827 -32.46 -42.14 6.09
C PRO A 827 -30.95 -42.00 5.86
N TYR A 828 -30.30 -41.10 6.61
CA TYR A 828 -28.85 -40.86 6.53
C TYR A 828 -28.35 -40.51 5.12
N SER A 829 -29.12 -39.70 4.39
CA SER A 829 -28.82 -39.30 3.01
C SER A 829 -29.04 -37.81 2.79
N GLN A 830 -28.79 -37.36 1.56
CA GLN A 830 -29.02 -36.00 1.12
C GLN A 830 -29.53 -35.96 -0.31
N THR A 831 -30.17 -34.85 -0.68
CA THR A 831 -30.55 -34.60 -2.07
C THR A 831 -30.75 -33.09 -2.31
N LEU A 832 -30.65 -32.65 -3.56
CA LEU A 832 -30.97 -31.28 -3.96
C LEU A 832 -32.47 -31.09 -4.16
N THR A 833 -32.97 -29.90 -3.85
CA THR A 833 -34.28 -29.48 -4.35
C THR A 833 -34.29 -29.45 -5.87
N LEU A 834 -35.46 -29.72 -6.47
CA LEU A 834 -35.69 -29.40 -7.89
C LEU A 834 -35.40 -27.90 -8.14
N PRO A 835 -34.79 -27.55 -9.28
CA PRO A 835 -34.54 -26.16 -9.66
C PRO A 835 -35.79 -25.27 -9.59
N LEU A 836 -35.69 -24.15 -8.87
CA LEU A 836 -36.70 -23.10 -8.84
C LEU A 836 -36.26 -21.93 -9.73
N GLU A 837 -37.06 -21.57 -10.73
CA GLU A 837 -36.83 -20.37 -11.54
C GLU A 837 -37.21 -19.11 -10.76
N TRP A 838 -36.34 -18.09 -10.81
CA TRP A 838 -36.60 -16.76 -10.28
C TRP A 838 -36.91 -15.80 -11.43
N THR A 839 -38.19 -15.55 -11.68
CA THR A 839 -38.65 -14.78 -12.84
C THR A 839 -38.69 -13.26 -12.62
N ASP A 840 -38.79 -12.80 -11.37
CA ASP A 840 -38.92 -11.39 -11.01
C ASP A 840 -37.70 -10.94 -10.17
N LEU A 841 -36.57 -10.71 -10.84
CA LEU A 841 -35.36 -10.21 -10.18
C LEU A 841 -35.52 -8.74 -9.76
N PRO A 842 -35.11 -8.36 -8.54
CA PRO A 842 -35.05 -6.95 -8.15
C PRO A 842 -33.91 -6.22 -8.88
N ALA A 843 -33.94 -4.89 -8.85
CA ALA A 843 -32.94 -4.03 -9.50
C ALA A 843 -31.50 -4.33 -9.00
N ALA A 844 -30.51 -3.84 -9.73
CA ALA A 844 -29.09 -4.03 -9.40
C ALA A 844 -28.80 -3.55 -7.96
N GLY A 845 -28.12 -4.39 -7.19
CA GLY A 845 -27.93 -4.19 -5.76
C GLY A 845 -27.49 -5.45 -5.02
N THR A 846 -27.21 -5.30 -3.73
CA THR A 846 -26.84 -6.43 -2.85
C THR A 846 -28.07 -6.89 -2.06
N TYR A 847 -28.34 -8.19 -2.08
CA TYR A 847 -29.51 -8.80 -1.46
C TYR A 847 -29.12 -10.00 -0.60
N THR A 848 -29.90 -10.29 0.45
CA THR A 848 -29.76 -11.52 1.24
C THR A 848 -30.89 -12.47 0.87
N LEU A 849 -30.56 -13.65 0.38
CA LEU A 849 -31.47 -14.77 0.14
C LEU A 849 -31.63 -15.60 1.41
N ARG A 850 -32.78 -16.27 1.54
CA ARG A 850 -33.12 -17.21 2.61
C ARG A 850 -33.88 -18.39 2.06
N ALA A 851 -33.48 -19.59 2.48
CA ALA A 851 -34.22 -20.82 2.27
C ALA A 851 -34.59 -21.44 3.63
N VAL A 852 -35.82 -21.93 3.73
CA VAL A 852 -36.36 -22.58 4.93
C VAL A 852 -36.81 -23.99 4.54
N VAL A 853 -36.15 -25.00 5.08
CA VAL A 853 -36.48 -26.42 4.91
C VAL A 853 -37.64 -26.76 5.85
N ASP A 854 -38.57 -27.58 5.35
CA ASP A 854 -39.83 -27.93 6.01
C ASP A 854 -40.50 -26.73 6.73
N PRO A 855 -40.86 -25.67 5.98
CA PRO A 855 -41.32 -24.40 6.57
C PRO A 855 -42.64 -24.51 7.35
N THR A 856 -43.29 -25.68 7.30
CA THR A 856 -44.54 -25.98 8.04
C THR A 856 -44.33 -26.93 9.23
N ASN A 857 -43.10 -27.40 9.45
CA ASN A 857 -42.72 -28.43 10.42
C ASN A 857 -43.64 -29.66 10.31
N ALA A 858 -43.85 -30.13 9.07
CA ALA A 858 -44.72 -31.26 8.76
C ALA A 858 -44.04 -32.61 9.06
N ILE A 859 -42.71 -32.65 9.09
CA ILE A 859 -41.88 -33.80 9.41
C ILE A 859 -41.37 -33.58 10.85
N PRO A 860 -41.63 -34.48 11.81
CA PRO A 860 -41.14 -34.31 13.17
C PRO A 860 -39.62 -34.51 13.25
N GLU A 861 -38.91 -33.48 13.71
CA GLU A 861 -37.44 -33.48 13.73
C GLU A 861 -36.83 -33.49 15.14
N THR A 862 -35.55 -33.87 15.25
CA THR A 862 -34.81 -33.79 16.53
C THR A 862 -34.34 -32.37 16.86
N ASP A 863 -34.10 -31.53 15.84
CA ASP A 863 -33.74 -30.12 15.98
C ASP A 863 -34.42 -29.27 14.90
N GLU A 864 -35.51 -28.60 15.26
CA GLU A 864 -36.25 -27.71 14.34
C GLU A 864 -35.54 -26.36 14.09
N THR A 865 -34.45 -26.07 14.78
CA THR A 865 -33.81 -24.73 14.76
C THR A 865 -32.75 -24.59 13.68
N ASN A 866 -32.33 -25.68 13.07
CA ASN A 866 -31.26 -25.73 12.06
C ASN A 866 -31.80 -25.67 10.61
N ASN A 867 -33.12 -25.55 10.42
CA ASN A 867 -33.82 -25.61 9.13
C ASN A 867 -33.68 -24.37 8.21
N VAL A 868 -32.93 -23.34 8.62
CA VAL A 868 -32.82 -22.07 7.89
C VAL A 868 -31.39 -21.79 7.44
N ILE A 869 -31.25 -21.38 6.19
CA ILE A 869 -29.99 -20.92 5.60
C ILE A 869 -30.17 -19.55 4.92
N THR A 870 -29.14 -18.71 4.97
CA THR A 870 -29.10 -17.42 4.25
C THR A 870 -27.84 -17.28 3.40
N ARG A 871 -27.92 -16.54 2.29
CA ARG A 871 -26.79 -16.25 1.39
C ARG A 871 -26.87 -14.81 0.87
N THR A 872 -25.77 -14.07 0.90
CA THR A 872 -25.69 -12.74 0.26
C THR A 872 -25.35 -12.89 -1.22
N VAL A 873 -26.04 -12.13 -2.08
CA VAL A 873 -25.86 -12.08 -3.53
C VAL A 873 -25.79 -10.64 -4.02
N VAL A 874 -25.11 -10.42 -5.14
CA VAL A 874 -25.07 -9.13 -5.84
C VAL A 874 -25.73 -9.32 -7.21
N ILE A 875 -26.76 -8.52 -7.48
CA ILE A 875 -27.39 -8.42 -8.81
C ILE A 875 -26.75 -7.24 -9.51
N LEU A 876 -26.26 -7.46 -10.72
CA LEU A 876 -25.58 -6.44 -11.51
C LEU A 876 -26.45 -5.90 -12.65
N PRO A 877 -26.11 -4.73 -13.20
CA PRO A 877 -26.69 -4.26 -14.46
C PRO A 877 -26.45 -5.25 -15.61
N PRO A 878 -27.26 -5.18 -16.69
CA PRO A 878 -27.03 -5.94 -17.92
C PRO A 878 -25.63 -5.69 -18.51
N LEU A 879 -24.97 -6.70 -19.06
CA LEU A 879 -23.71 -6.59 -19.81
C LEU A 879 -23.78 -7.38 -21.12
N ALA A 880 -22.90 -7.02 -22.06
CA ALA A 880 -22.85 -7.64 -23.39
C ALA A 880 -22.31 -9.09 -23.38
N ASP A 881 -21.37 -9.41 -22.48
CA ASP A 881 -20.81 -10.75 -22.35
C ASP A 881 -21.50 -11.54 -21.22
N THR A 882 -22.08 -12.68 -21.59
CA THR A 882 -22.90 -13.53 -20.72
C THR A 882 -22.42 -14.98 -20.68
N ILE A 883 -21.34 -15.31 -21.39
CA ILE A 883 -20.85 -16.69 -21.51
C ILE A 883 -19.70 -16.87 -20.52
N PRO A 884 -19.78 -17.81 -19.57
CA PRO A 884 -18.69 -18.01 -18.62
C PRO A 884 -17.46 -18.71 -19.23
N PRO A 885 -16.25 -18.45 -18.71
CA PRO A 885 -15.05 -19.17 -19.10
C PRO A 885 -15.06 -20.61 -18.57
N PHE A 886 -14.12 -21.44 -19.00
CA PHE A 886 -13.91 -22.79 -18.46
C PHE A 886 -12.43 -23.05 -18.15
N VAL A 887 -12.17 -23.86 -17.12
CA VAL A 887 -10.80 -24.28 -16.81
C VAL A 887 -10.41 -25.45 -17.72
N GLU A 888 -9.42 -25.24 -18.57
CA GLU A 888 -8.93 -26.22 -19.54
C GLU A 888 -8.09 -27.30 -18.84
N SER A 889 -7.06 -26.90 -18.10
CA SER A 889 -6.15 -27.81 -17.43
C SER A 889 -5.82 -27.38 -16.00
N PHE A 890 -5.53 -28.35 -15.13
CA PHE A 890 -5.07 -28.12 -13.76
C PHE A 890 -4.11 -29.23 -13.33
N ARG A 891 -2.98 -28.85 -12.72
CA ARG A 891 -1.93 -29.72 -12.17
C ARG A 891 -1.45 -29.18 -10.82
N ILE A 892 -1.07 -30.09 -9.93
CA ILE A 892 -0.41 -29.81 -8.65
C ILE A 892 1.02 -30.37 -8.77
N ASN A 893 2.02 -29.56 -8.41
CA ASN A 893 3.42 -29.68 -8.83
C ASN A 893 3.46 -29.88 -10.35
N ASP A 894 3.90 -31.04 -10.82
CA ASP A 894 3.90 -31.45 -12.23
C ASP A 894 2.96 -32.65 -12.51
N GLY A 895 1.89 -32.77 -11.72
CA GLY A 895 0.99 -33.94 -11.77
C GLY A 895 1.47 -35.09 -10.87
N GLU A 896 2.27 -34.76 -9.86
CA GLU A 896 2.69 -35.73 -8.84
C GLU A 896 1.48 -36.24 -8.05
N GLN A 897 1.48 -37.53 -7.72
CA GLN A 897 0.40 -38.14 -6.95
C GLN A 897 0.60 -37.98 -5.44
N ARG A 898 1.81 -37.61 -5.00
CA ARG A 898 2.17 -37.54 -3.57
C ARG A 898 3.33 -36.56 -3.34
N THR A 899 3.39 -36.03 -2.12
CA THR A 899 4.44 -35.14 -1.63
C THR A 899 4.70 -35.39 -0.15
N THR A 900 5.93 -35.15 0.31
CA THR A 900 6.29 -35.10 1.74
C THR A 900 6.35 -33.67 2.29
N GLN A 901 6.24 -32.69 1.38
CA GLN A 901 6.29 -31.27 1.68
C GLN A 901 4.87 -30.68 1.66
N ARG A 902 4.58 -29.80 2.63
CA ARG A 902 3.33 -29.04 2.63
C ARG A 902 3.27 -28.01 1.51
N GLN A 903 4.42 -27.48 1.08
CA GLN A 903 4.48 -26.52 -0.01
C GLN A 903 4.43 -27.25 -1.34
N VAL A 904 3.44 -26.91 -2.16
CA VAL A 904 3.23 -27.42 -3.53
C VAL A 904 3.03 -26.25 -4.49
N TYR A 905 3.07 -26.52 -5.79
CA TYR A 905 2.90 -25.51 -6.84
C TYR A 905 1.68 -25.82 -7.70
N LEU A 906 0.80 -24.85 -7.92
CA LEU A 906 -0.42 -25.01 -8.70
C LEU A 906 -0.23 -24.44 -10.10
N ASN A 907 -0.64 -25.19 -11.11
CA ASN A 907 -0.59 -24.80 -12.52
C ASN A 907 -1.98 -25.02 -13.14
N ALA A 908 -2.68 -23.96 -13.53
CA ALA A 908 -3.99 -24.04 -14.16
C ALA A 908 -4.08 -23.16 -15.41
N THR A 909 -4.65 -23.71 -16.49
CA THR A 909 -5.00 -22.95 -17.69
C THR A 909 -6.51 -22.89 -17.84
N ALA A 910 -7.03 -21.73 -18.23
CA ALA A 910 -8.44 -21.51 -18.50
C ALA A 910 -8.62 -20.78 -19.83
N GLN A 911 -9.77 -20.98 -20.45
CA GLN A 911 -10.13 -20.38 -21.72
C GLN A 911 -11.52 -19.76 -21.63
N ASP A 912 -11.69 -18.68 -22.36
CA ASP A 912 -12.96 -18.00 -22.51
C ASP A 912 -13.49 -18.17 -23.95
N ASN A 913 -14.78 -17.91 -24.19
CA ASN A 913 -15.33 -17.97 -25.54
C ASN A 913 -14.67 -16.92 -26.46
N PRO A 914 -14.58 -17.17 -27.78
CA PRO A 914 -13.94 -16.24 -28.72
C PRO A 914 -14.56 -14.83 -28.78
N GLU A 915 -15.81 -14.69 -28.35
CA GLU A 915 -16.55 -13.42 -28.30
C GLU A 915 -16.57 -12.81 -26.88
N GLY A 916 -15.94 -13.46 -25.90
CA GLY A 916 -15.91 -13.05 -24.49
C GLY A 916 -14.80 -12.06 -24.17
N VAL A 917 -14.75 -11.61 -22.92
CA VAL A 917 -13.78 -10.59 -22.45
C VAL A 917 -12.49 -11.19 -21.86
N GLY A 918 -12.31 -12.50 -21.96
CA GLY A 918 -11.10 -13.21 -21.57
C GLY A 918 -11.03 -13.51 -20.07
N VAL A 919 -10.27 -14.55 -19.71
CA VAL A 919 -10.10 -14.97 -18.32
C VAL A 919 -9.27 -13.95 -17.53
N ALA A 920 -9.85 -13.42 -16.45
CA ALA A 920 -9.24 -12.40 -15.61
C ALA A 920 -8.73 -12.94 -14.27
N TYR A 921 -9.40 -13.95 -13.69
CA TYR A 921 -9.10 -14.43 -12.34
C TYR A 921 -9.15 -15.96 -12.22
N LEU A 922 -8.41 -16.50 -11.26
CA LEU A 922 -8.51 -17.88 -10.76
C LEU A 922 -8.88 -17.88 -9.28
N LEU A 923 -9.57 -18.92 -8.84
CA LEU A 923 -9.85 -19.18 -7.43
C LEU A 923 -9.48 -20.63 -7.11
N TYR A 924 -8.57 -20.84 -6.17
CA TYR A 924 -8.20 -22.16 -5.65
C TYR A 924 -8.82 -22.40 -4.29
N VAL A 925 -9.40 -23.59 -4.07
CA VAL A 925 -9.92 -24.02 -2.77
C VAL A 925 -9.46 -25.45 -2.47
N GLU A 926 -8.90 -25.64 -1.29
CA GLU A 926 -8.43 -26.93 -0.78
C GLU A 926 -9.47 -27.60 0.12
N TYR A 927 -9.63 -28.91 -0.03
CA TYR A 927 -10.54 -29.76 0.73
C TYR A 927 -9.81 -30.96 1.34
N ILE A 928 -10.18 -31.30 2.58
CA ILE A 928 -9.77 -32.53 3.25
C ILE A 928 -10.99 -33.30 3.74
N PHE A 929 -10.88 -34.61 3.90
CA PHE A 929 -11.96 -35.41 4.48
C PHE A 929 -11.90 -35.32 6.00
N VAL A 930 -12.99 -34.88 6.63
CA VAL A 930 -13.09 -34.82 8.09
C VAL A 930 -13.99 -35.95 8.56
N GLN A 931 -13.40 -36.98 9.18
CA GLN A 931 -14.11 -38.19 9.57
C GLN A 931 -15.30 -37.95 10.51
N SER A 932 -15.15 -37.09 11.51
CA SER A 932 -16.24 -36.74 12.44
C SER A 932 -17.39 -36.02 11.75
N ALA A 933 -17.10 -35.35 10.64
CA ALA A 933 -18.08 -34.68 9.80
C ALA A 933 -18.68 -35.64 8.76
N GLY A 934 -17.93 -36.68 8.36
CA GLY A 934 -18.31 -37.67 7.35
C GLY A 934 -18.28 -37.15 5.91
N HIS A 935 -17.60 -36.03 5.64
CA HIS A 935 -17.58 -35.37 4.33
C HIS A 935 -16.30 -34.54 4.08
N TRP A 936 -16.15 -34.04 2.85
CA TRP A 936 -15.03 -33.18 2.46
C TRP A 936 -15.28 -31.73 2.90
N VAL A 937 -14.35 -31.14 3.64
CA VAL A 937 -14.48 -29.78 4.19
C VAL A 937 -13.46 -28.86 3.52
N PRO A 938 -13.86 -27.66 3.05
CA PRO A 938 -12.93 -26.65 2.56
C PRO A 938 -12.08 -26.12 3.73
N VAL A 939 -10.76 -26.18 3.60
CA VAL A 939 -9.81 -25.79 4.67
C VAL A 939 -8.90 -24.62 4.31
N ALA A 940 -8.78 -24.28 3.02
CA ALA A 940 -8.06 -23.11 2.56
C ALA A 940 -8.63 -22.58 1.23
N SER A 941 -8.50 -21.27 0.99
CA SER A 941 -8.95 -20.58 -0.24
C SER A 941 -7.96 -19.48 -0.60
N SER A 942 -7.65 -19.31 -1.90
CA SER A 942 -6.79 -18.22 -2.37
C SER A 942 -7.50 -16.86 -2.34
N GLY A 943 -8.84 -16.85 -2.29
CA GLY A 943 -9.60 -15.72 -2.85
C GLY A 943 -9.42 -15.62 -4.37
N TRP A 944 -10.09 -14.66 -5.01
CA TRP A 944 -9.89 -14.42 -6.45
C TRP A 944 -8.53 -13.76 -6.69
N VAL A 945 -7.66 -14.46 -7.39
CA VAL A 945 -6.30 -14.01 -7.75
C VAL A 945 -6.19 -13.75 -9.25
N PRO A 946 -5.43 -12.73 -9.71
CA PRO A 946 -5.28 -12.44 -11.13
C PRO A 946 -4.77 -13.66 -11.92
N TYR A 947 -5.39 -13.93 -13.07
CA TYR A 947 -5.07 -15.10 -13.91
C TYR A 947 -3.57 -15.14 -14.27
N ALA A 948 -2.98 -13.98 -14.61
CA ALA A 948 -1.57 -13.87 -14.98
C ALA A 948 -0.58 -14.26 -13.85
N GLU A 949 -0.96 -14.05 -12.60
CA GLU A 949 -0.12 -14.33 -11.43
C GLU A 949 -0.28 -15.78 -10.93
N ALA A 950 -1.44 -16.37 -11.20
CA ALA A 950 -1.86 -17.62 -10.60
C ALA A 950 -1.88 -18.81 -11.57
N THR A 951 -1.75 -18.57 -12.88
CA THR A 951 -1.83 -19.62 -13.91
C THR A 951 -0.65 -20.60 -13.87
N SER A 952 0.53 -20.17 -13.42
CA SER A 952 1.73 -21.02 -13.40
C SER A 952 2.54 -20.88 -12.11
N ASN A 953 2.98 -22.02 -11.58
CA ASN A 953 3.82 -22.15 -10.39
C ASN A 953 3.31 -21.36 -9.17
N TYR A 954 1.99 -21.32 -8.98
CA TYR A 954 1.40 -20.62 -7.87
C TYR A 954 1.66 -21.39 -6.56
N PRO A 955 2.41 -20.84 -5.59
CA PRO A 955 2.78 -21.56 -4.37
C PRO A 955 1.56 -21.76 -3.46
N TRP A 956 1.37 -22.98 -2.99
CA TRP A 956 0.27 -23.36 -2.09
C TRP A 956 0.78 -24.16 -0.90
N ALA A 957 0.37 -23.80 0.30
CA ALA A 957 0.71 -24.53 1.52
C ALA A 957 -0.46 -25.42 1.95
N LEU A 958 -0.35 -26.72 1.74
CA LEU A 958 -1.36 -27.72 2.13
C LEU A 958 -1.65 -27.67 3.63
N HIS A 959 -2.89 -27.99 3.99
CA HIS A 959 -3.29 -28.26 5.36
C HIS A 959 -2.39 -29.37 5.96
N PRO A 960 -2.00 -29.30 7.25
CA PRO A 960 -1.00 -30.21 7.81
C PRO A 960 -1.50 -31.65 8.06
N VAL A 961 -2.79 -31.94 7.85
CA VAL A 961 -3.37 -33.28 8.06
C VAL A 961 -2.84 -34.23 6.98
N PRO A 962 -2.22 -35.37 7.33
CA PRO A 962 -1.77 -36.35 6.35
C PRO A 962 -2.94 -37.01 5.62
N GLY A 963 -2.74 -37.36 4.35
CA GLY A 963 -3.77 -37.96 3.51
C GLY A 963 -3.95 -37.24 2.18
N VAL A 964 -5.09 -37.47 1.54
CA VAL A 964 -5.44 -36.88 0.25
C VAL A 964 -6.00 -35.47 0.44
N HIS A 965 -5.43 -34.52 -0.30
CA HIS A 965 -5.91 -33.14 -0.40
C HIS A 965 -6.48 -32.93 -1.80
N TYR A 966 -7.74 -32.53 -1.87
CA TYR A 966 -8.33 -32.09 -3.13
C TYR A 966 -8.18 -30.59 -3.28
N ILE A 967 -7.78 -30.13 -4.46
CA ILE A 967 -7.80 -28.71 -4.80
C ILE A 967 -8.71 -28.54 -6.00
N ARG A 968 -9.60 -27.56 -5.91
CA ARG A 968 -10.50 -27.16 -6.99
C ARG A 968 -10.10 -25.78 -7.49
N VAL A 969 -10.27 -25.56 -8.79
CA VAL A 969 -10.02 -24.28 -9.43
C VAL A 969 -11.23 -23.84 -10.25
N TRP A 970 -11.63 -22.58 -10.06
CA TRP A 970 -12.59 -21.87 -10.90
C TRP A 970 -11.87 -20.77 -11.66
N ALA A 971 -12.41 -20.39 -12.81
CA ALA A 971 -11.99 -19.23 -13.58
C ALA A 971 -13.10 -18.18 -13.59
N ALA A 972 -12.74 -16.91 -13.63
CA ALA A 972 -13.67 -15.82 -13.92
C ALA A 972 -13.13 -14.93 -15.02
N ASP A 973 -14.01 -14.45 -15.89
CA ASP A 973 -13.67 -13.49 -16.93
C ASP A 973 -13.65 -12.04 -16.39
N ALA A 974 -13.27 -11.09 -17.24
CA ALA A 974 -13.27 -9.67 -16.89
C ALA A 974 -14.69 -9.06 -16.74
N ALA A 975 -15.75 -9.76 -17.16
CA ALA A 975 -17.14 -9.35 -16.98
C ALA A 975 -17.72 -9.86 -15.65
N GLY A 976 -16.96 -10.68 -14.93
CA GLY A 976 -17.33 -11.33 -13.69
C GLY A 976 -18.09 -12.64 -13.87
N ASN A 977 -18.23 -13.18 -15.09
CA ASN A 977 -18.82 -14.50 -15.28
C ASN A 977 -17.86 -15.57 -14.75
N ILE A 978 -18.37 -16.46 -13.90
CA ILE A 978 -17.59 -17.52 -13.24
C ILE A 978 -17.85 -18.84 -13.95
N SER A 979 -16.80 -19.61 -14.21
CA SER A 979 -16.86 -20.93 -14.80
C SER A 979 -17.87 -21.83 -14.09
N ALA A 980 -18.81 -22.39 -14.86
CA ALA A 980 -19.87 -23.25 -14.33
C ALA A 980 -19.31 -24.49 -13.60
N ASP A 981 -18.27 -25.10 -14.17
CA ASP A 981 -17.60 -26.27 -13.61
C ASP A 981 -16.20 -25.93 -13.10
N ALA A 982 -15.90 -26.33 -11.86
CA ALA A 982 -14.53 -26.31 -11.34
C ALA A 982 -13.73 -27.48 -11.94
N ARG A 983 -12.43 -27.28 -12.21
CA ARG A 983 -11.51 -28.41 -12.40
C ARG A 983 -10.95 -28.83 -11.04
N MET A 984 -10.83 -30.14 -10.81
CA MET A 984 -10.31 -30.70 -9.56
C MET A 984 -9.11 -31.60 -9.79
N ARG A 985 -8.13 -31.54 -8.89
CA ARG A 985 -7.02 -32.50 -8.76
C ARG A 985 -6.80 -32.82 -7.29
N PHE A 986 -6.08 -33.91 -7.01
CA PHE A 986 -5.65 -34.22 -5.65
C PHE A 986 -4.16 -34.53 -5.61
N ILE A 987 -3.58 -34.37 -4.43
CA ILE A 987 -2.24 -34.82 -4.09
C ILE A 987 -2.28 -35.44 -2.69
N ASN A 988 -1.48 -36.49 -2.46
CA ASN A 988 -1.35 -37.09 -1.14
C ASN A 988 -0.20 -36.46 -0.35
N LEU A 989 -0.47 -35.93 0.84
CA LEU A 989 0.57 -35.54 1.80
C LEU A 989 0.98 -36.76 2.62
N VAL A 990 2.10 -37.37 2.26
CA VAL A 990 2.56 -38.66 2.81
C VAL A 990 3.64 -38.43 3.88
N PRO A 991 3.47 -38.95 5.10
CA PRO A 991 4.44 -38.81 6.17
C PRO A 991 5.59 -39.84 6.03
N GLU A 992 6.47 -39.67 5.04
CA GLU A 992 7.58 -40.62 4.81
C GLU A 992 8.70 -40.49 5.85
N ALA A 993 9.07 -39.25 6.25
CA ALA A 993 10.21 -39.00 7.13
C ALA A 993 9.83 -38.41 8.51
N LYS A 994 8.66 -37.79 8.63
CA LYS A 994 8.16 -37.20 9.87
C LYS A 994 6.90 -37.95 10.29
N PRO A 995 6.88 -38.58 11.48
CA PRO A 995 5.72 -39.33 11.93
C PRO A 995 4.46 -38.46 12.00
N ALA A 996 3.39 -38.95 11.40
CA ALA A 996 2.06 -38.38 11.45
C ALA A 996 1.32 -38.87 12.70
N PRO A 997 0.73 -37.99 13.52
CA PRO A 997 -0.15 -38.43 14.60
C PRO A 997 -1.45 -39.00 14.01
N ILE A 998 -2.06 -39.97 14.69
CA ILE A 998 -3.39 -40.50 14.37
C ILE A 998 -4.10 -40.89 15.67
N ALA A 999 -5.38 -40.52 15.78
CA ALA A 999 -6.22 -40.83 16.93
C ALA A 999 -6.80 -42.27 16.84
N ALA A 1000 -7.35 -42.76 17.97
CA ALA A 1000 -8.04 -44.03 17.99
C ALA A 1000 -9.31 -43.91 17.15
N ASP A 1001 -9.61 -44.92 16.35
CA ASP A 1001 -10.70 -44.96 15.38
C ASP A 1001 -10.64 -43.87 14.30
N GLU A 1002 -9.54 -43.12 14.18
CA GLU A 1002 -9.32 -42.20 13.06
C GLU A 1002 -8.67 -42.93 11.89
N ALA A 1003 -9.07 -42.59 10.66
CA ALA A 1003 -8.39 -43.06 9.46
C ALA A 1003 -7.89 -41.89 8.61
N HIS A 1004 -6.62 -41.96 8.21
CA HIS A 1004 -6.06 -41.10 7.16
C HIS A 1004 -6.18 -41.80 5.81
N VAL A 1005 -6.77 -41.09 4.85
CA VAL A 1005 -7.14 -41.63 3.54
C VAL A 1005 -6.15 -41.15 2.49
N TYR A 1006 -5.63 -42.06 1.67
CA TYR A 1006 -4.75 -41.78 0.54
C TYR A 1006 -5.34 -42.38 -0.73
N ARG A 1007 -5.15 -41.72 -1.88
CA ARG A 1007 -5.73 -42.15 -3.17
C ARG A 1007 -4.71 -42.27 -4.27
N LEU A 1008 -4.77 -43.36 -5.04
CA LEU A 1008 -3.85 -43.59 -6.15
C LEU A 1008 -4.62 -44.05 -7.39
N PRO A 1009 -4.50 -43.34 -8.52
CA PRO A 1009 -5.01 -43.84 -9.79
C PRO A 1009 -4.07 -44.93 -10.32
N MET A 1010 -4.60 -46.12 -10.59
CA MET A 1010 -3.83 -47.25 -11.09
C MET A 1010 -4.42 -47.82 -12.37
N ALA A 1011 -3.56 -48.29 -13.28
CA ALA A 1011 -3.97 -49.07 -14.43
C ALA A 1011 -4.18 -50.54 -14.07
N ALA A 1012 -5.07 -51.23 -14.79
CA ALA A 1012 -5.25 -52.68 -14.59
C ALA A 1012 -3.92 -53.41 -14.87
N GLY A 1013 -3.46 -54.23 -13.91
CA GLY A 1013 -2.20 -54.96 -13.97
C GLY A 1013 -0.98 -54.23 -13.40
N GLU A 1014 -1.12 -52.98 -12.93
CA GLU A 1014 -0.06 -52.26 -12.21
C GLU A 1014 0.07 -52.78 -10.77
N SER A 1015 1.31 -52.93 -10.28
CA SER A 1015 1.59 -53.43 -8.93
C SER A 1015 2.16 -52.34 -8.02
N LEU A 1016 1.71 -52.30 -6.77
CA LEU A 1016 2.09 -51.35 -5.74
C LEU A 1016 2.52 -52.08 -4.47
N GLU A 1017 3.52 -51.54 -3.79
CA GLU A 1017 3.91 -51.90 -2.43
C GLU A 1017 3.62 -50.72 -1.50
N VAL A 1018 2.94 -50.98 -0.38
CA VAL A 1018 2.63 -49.99 0.65
C VAL A 1018 3.22 -50.48 1.96
N GLN A 1019 4.14 -49.71 2.51
CA GLN A 1019 4.77 -49.98 3.80
C GLN A 1019 4.29 -48.96 4.83
N LEU A 1020 3.56 -49.44 5.84
CA LEU A 1020 3.20 -48.69 7.03
C LEU A 1020 4.24 -48.97 8.12
N THR A 1021 4.65 -47.95 8.87
CA THR A 1021 5.55 -48.12 10.02
C THR A 1021 4.97 -47.38 11.22
N SER A 1022 4.49 -48.15 12.19
CA SER A 1022 3.94 -47.70 13.46
C SER A 1022 5.09 -47.28 14.38
N ILE A 1023 5.23 -45.97 14.61
CA ILE A 1023 6.26 -45.37 15.50
C ILE A 1023 5.81 -45.45 16.96
N SER A 1024 4.51 -45.26 17.19
CA SER A 1024 3.82 -45.47 18.47
C SER A 1024 2.35 -45.80 18.18
N GLY A 1025 1.68 -46.53 19.07
CA GLY A 1025 0.31 -46.99 18.81
C GLY A 1025 0.26 -48.27 17.98
N ASP A 1026 -0.91 -48.55 17.41
CA ASP A 1026 -1.20 -49.72 16.58
C ASP A 1026 -2.03 -49.23 15.40
N MET A 1027 -1.42 -49.11 14.23
CA MET A 1027 -2.07 -48.61 13.03
C MET A 1027 -2.27 -49.78 12.09
N ASP A 1028 -3.50 -49.98 11.64
CA ASP A 1028 -3.82 -50.99 10.64
C ASP A 1028 -3.81 -50.34 9.24
N LEU A 1029 -3.50 -51.11 8.21
CA LEU A 1029 -3.48 -50.69 6.82
C LEU A 1029 -4.58 -51.40 6.02
N TYR A 1030 -5.41 -50.65 5.30
CA TYR A 1030 -6.45 -51.20 4.43
C TYR A 1030 -6.33 -50.66 3.00
N VAL A 1031 -6.55 -51.52 2.00
CA VAL A 1031 -6.58 -51.15 0.59
C VAL A 1031 -7.94 -51.49 -0.01
N TRP A 1032 -8.62 -50.48 -0.55
CA TRP A 1032 -9.94 -50.60 -1.17
C TRP A 1032 -9.87 -50.33 -2.67
N GLY A 1033 -10.62 -51.12 -3.44
CA GLY A 1033 -10.73 -51.02 -4.89
C GLY A 1033 -11.73 -49.95 -5.32
N PRO A 1034 -11.74 -49.56 -6.61
CA PRO A 1034 -12.61 -48.49 -7.12
C PRO A 1034 -14.11 -48.71 -6.89
N ASP A 1035 -14.55 -49.96 -6.75
CA ASP A 1035 -15.92 -50.40 -6.46
C ASP A 1035 -16.25 -50.43 -4.96
N GLY A 1036 -15.31 -50.05 -4.09
CA GLY A 1036 -15.43 -50.11 -2.64
C GLY A 1036 -15.15 -51.49 -2.05
N ALA A 1037 -14.71 -52.46 -2.86
CA ALA A 1037 -14.33 -53.79 -2.36
C ALA A 1037 -12.98 -53.75 -1.65
N LEU A 1038 -12.84 -54.50 -0.54
CA LEU A 1038 -11.55 -54.68 0.13
C LEU A 1038 -10.63 -55.51 -0.76
N ILE A 1039 -9.48 -54.96 -1.13
CA ILE A 1039 -8.46 -55.61 -1.97
C ILE A 1039 -7.48 -56.39 -1.10
N ASP A 1040 -6.96 -55.74 -0.07
CA ASP A 1040 -6.03 -56.32 0.89
C ASP A 1040 -6.00 -55.48 2.17
N PHE A 1041 -5.52 -56.06 3.27
CA PHE A 1041 -5.34 -55.36 4.54
C PHE A 1041 -4.24 -56.00 5.39
N SER A 1042 -3.72 -55.24 6.35
CA SER A 1042 -2.83 -55.68 7.40
C SER A 1042 -3.34 -55.05 8.70
N ASP A 1043 -3.59 -55.88 9.71
CA ASP A 1043 -4.07 -55.49 11.03
C ASP A 1043 -3.13 -56.00 12.15
N LEU A 1044 -1.86 -56.15 11.78
CA LEU A 1044 -0.82 -56.73 12.62
C LEU A 1044 -0.33 -55.69 13.62
N VAL A 1045 -0.12 -56.12 14.86
CA VAL A 1045 0.48 -55.27 15.92
C VAL A 1045 2.00 -55.09 15.74
N GLU A 1046 2.51 -55.28 14.52
CA GLU A 1046 3.93 -55.18 14.19
C GLU A 1046 4.29 -53.72 13.89
N PRO A 1047 5.51 -53.26 14.22
CA PRO A 1047 5.93 -51.89 13.96
C PRO A 1047 6.08 -51.58 12.47
N VAL A 1048 6.14 -52.59 11.60
CA VAL A 1048 6.22 -52.44 10.14
C VAL A 1048 5.29 -53.43 9.46
N GLU A 1049 4.43 -52.93 8.60
CA GLU A 1049 3.44 -53.70 7.84
C GLU A 1049 3.58 -53.39 6.35
N VAL A 1050 3.46 -54.42 5.50
CA VAL A 1050 3.66 -54.31 4.06
C VAL A 1050 2.53 -55.01 3.32
N ILE A 1051 1.84 -54.27 2.46
CA ILE A 1051 0.82 -54.78 1.54
C ILE A 1051 1.31 -54.65 0.10
N ASN A 1052 1.22 -55.75 -0.64
CA ASN A 1052 1.58 -55.82 -2.05
C ASN A 1052 0.38 -56.31 -2.86
N PHE A 1053 -0.16 -55.46 -3.72
CA PHE A 1053 -1.29 -55.83 -4.57
C PHE A 1053 -1.07 -55.43 -6.03
N THR A 1054 -1.78 -56.11 -6.92
CA THR A 1054 -1.86 -55.77 -8.35
C THR A 1054 -3.27 -55.31 -8.65
N ALA A 1055 -3.43 -54.13 -9.23
CA ALA A 1055 -4.73 -53.55 -9.52
C ALA A 1055 -5.55 -54.45 -10.47
N PRO A 1056 -6.66 -55.06 -10.01
CA PRO A 1056 -7.48 -55.91 -10.88
C PRO A 1056 -8.23 -55.14 -11.97
N MET A 1057 -8.45 -53.84 -11.79
CA MET A 1057 -9.17 -52.99 -12.73
C MET A 1057 -8.59 -51.57 -12.73
N VAL A 1058 -8.91 -50.80 -13.76
CA VAL A 1058 -8.54 -49.39 -13.82
C VAL A 1058 -9.40 -48.59 -12.85
N GLY A 1059 -8.80 -47.68 -12.09
CA GLY A 1059 -9.54 -46.76 -11.23
C GLY A 1059 -8.72 -46.18 -10.08
N ILE A 1060 -9.43 -45.53 -9.15
CA ILE A 1060 -8.84 -44.96 -7.94
C ILE A 1060 -8.88 -46.01 -6.83
N TYR A 1061 -7.71 -46.40 -6.34
CA TYR A 1061 -7.55 -47.23 -5.16
C TYR A 1061 -7.39 -46.33 -3.93
N GLN A 1062 -8.00 -46.75 -2.83
CA GLN A 1062 -7.96 -46.02 -1.57
C GLN A 1062 -7.15 -46.80 -0.53
N ILE A 1063 -6.10 -46.18 -0.01
CA ILE A 1063 -5.31 -46.71 1.09
C ILE A 1063 -5.76 -45.98 2.35
N GLU A 1064 -6.09 -46.72 3.39
CA GLU A 1064 -6.45 -46.15 4.70
C GLU A 1064 -5.45 -46.63 5.74
N VAL A 1065 -4.83 -45.68 6.43
CA VAL A 1065 -4.11 -45.95 7.67
C VAL A 1065 -5.10 -45.68 8.80
N TYR A 1066 -5.45 -46.70 9.56
CA TYR A 1066 -6.45 -46.67 10.61
C TYR A 1066 -5.79 -46.78 11.97
N GLY A 1067 -5.98 -45.81 12.85
CA GLY A 1067 -5.50 -45.88 14.23
C GLY A 1067 -6.36 -46.84 15.05
N TRP A 1068 -6.02 -48.12 15.10
CA TRP A 1068 -6.65 -49.04 16.05
C TRP A 1068 -6.32 -48.63 17.49
N ALA A 1069 -5.06 -48.26 17.73
CA ALA A 1069 -4.64 -47.50 18.89
C ALA A 1069 -3.96 -46.21 18.42
N PRO A 1070 -4.19 -45.06 19.08
CA PRO A 1070 -3.59 -43.82 18.64
C PRO A 1070 -2.10 -43.82 18.91
N GLY A 1071 -1.44 -43.00 18.12
CA GLY A 1071 -0.02 -42.85 18.18
C GLY A 1071 0.44 -42.13 16.94
N SER A 1072 1.51 -42.63 16.31
CA SER A 1072 2.05 -41.99 15.12
C SER A 1072 2.69 -42.98 14.18
N TYR A 1073 2.58 -42.70 12.88
CA TYR A 1073 3.08 -43.59 11.84
C TYR A 1073 3.89 -42.84 10.79
N THR A 1074 4.72 -43.59 10.07
CA THR A 1074 5.25 -43.18 8.77
C THR A 1074 4.70 -44.11 7.70
N LEU A 1075 4.48 -43.59 6.50
CA LEU A 1075 3.93 -44.35 5.37
C LEU A 1075 4.86 -44.19 4.18
N THR A 1076 5.23 -45.30 3.57
CA THR A 1076 6.00 -45.32 2.32
C THR A 1076 5.18 -46.05 1.27
N ILE A 1077 5.03 -45.45 0.09
CA ILE A 1077 4.33 -46.06 -1.04
C ILE A 1077 5.37 -46.27 -2.14
N LEU A 1078 5.54 -47.47 -2.67
CA LEU A 1078 6.54 -47.81 -3.68
C LEU A 1078 5.85 -48.41 -4.91
N GLY A 1079 6.09 -47.84 -6.09
CA GLY A 1079 5.51 -48.35 -7.34
C GLY A 1079 5.87 -47.54 -8.59
N PRO A 1080 5.76 -48.14 -9.79
CA PRO A 1080 5.43 -49.56 -10.01
C PRO A 1080 6.60 -50.49 -9.65
N VAL A 1081 6.33 -51.58 -8.93
CA VAL A 1081 7.32 -52.59 -8.51
C VAL A 1081 7.14 -53.91 -9.27
N THR A 1082 8.21 -54.71 -9.39
CA THR A 1082 8.13 -56.06 -9.98
C THR A 1082 7.48 -57.01 -8.96
N PRO A 1083 6.48 -57.85 -9.33
CA PRO A 1083 5.77 -58.67 -8.36
C PRO A 1083 6.74 -59.63 -7.65
N HIS A 1084 6.93 -59.41 -6.35
CA HIS A 1084 7.58 -60.39 -5.49
C HIS A 1084 6.53 -61.36 -4.95
N THR A 1085 6.91 -62.63 -4.81
CA THR A 1085 6.05 -63.70 -4.25
C THR A 1085 5.41 -63.25 -2.94
N ALA A 1086 4.08 -63.22 -2.93
CA ALA A 1086 3.25 -62.89 -1.78
C ALA A 1086 3.70 -63.66 -0.53
N ARG A 1087 3.97 -62.93 0.56
CA ARG A 1087 3.97 -63.53 1.90
C ARG A 1087 2.53 -63.52 2.39
N SER A 1088 1.92 -64.69 2.43
CA SER A 1088 0.72 -64.97 3.20
C SER A 1088 1.11 -65.40 4.61
N TYR A 1089 0.44 -64.88 5.66
CA TYR A 1089 0.11 -65.46 6.99
C TYR A 1089 -0.56 -64.32 7.79
N GLY A 1090 -1.64 -64.46 8.57
CA GLY A 1090 -2.47 -65.58 9.00
C GLY A 1090 -3.45 -65.07 10.07
N ILE A 1091 -4.70 -65.53 10.02
CA ILE A 1091 -5.83 -65.08 10.86
C ILE A 1091 -5.58 -65.29 12.37
N GLN A 1092 -5.73 -64.22 13.17
CA GLN A 1092 -6.51 -64.08 14.42
C GLN A 1092 -6.16 -62.70 15.06
N GLN A 1093 -7.01 -61.67 15.04
CA GLN A 1093 -8.31 -61.53 15.70
C GLN A 1093 -9.12 -60.47 14.92
N GLN A 1094 -10.39 -60.72 14.60
CA GLN A 1094 -11.23 -59.81 13.77
C GLN A 1094 -11.29 -58.37 14.32
N LYS A 1095 -10.38 -57.50 13.88
CA LYS A 1095 -10.54 -56.03 13.86
C LYS A 1095 -11.24 -55.54 12.59
N GLY A 1096 -11.35 -56.43 11.59
CA GLY A 1096 -11.56 -56.10 10.19
C GLY A 1096 -12.75 -55.19 9.89
N ARG A 1097 -12.43 -53.99 9.43
CA ARG A 1097 -13.39 -53.09 8.80
C ARG A 1097 -13.90 -53.73 7.51
N THR A 1098 -15.21 -53.73 7.32
CA THR A 1098 -15.88 -54.32 6.14
C THR A 1098 -16.29 -53.29 5.10
N LEU A 1099 -16.19 -52.00 5.45
CA LEU A 1099 -16.48 -50.86 4.59
C LEU A 1099 -15.37 -49.82 4.71
N PRO A 1100 -15.02 -49.13 3.61
CA PRO A 1100 -14.08 -48.01 3.65
C PRO A 1100 -14.65 -46.84 4.44
N LEU A 1101 -13.79 -45.93 4.89
CA LEU A 1101 -14.19 -44.75 5.66
C LEU A 1101 -15.12 -43.86 4.84
N CYS A 1102 -14.77 -43.73 3.56
CA CYS A 1102 -15.63 -43.21 2.51
C CYS A 1102 -15.38 -43.99 1.22
N LEU A 1103 -16.36 -44.06 0.31
CA LEU A 1103 -16.16 -44.79 -0.94
C LEU A 1103 -14.99 -44.17 -1.74
N PRO A 1104 -14.17 -44.95 -2.46
CA PRO A 1104 -13.06 -44.41 -3.25
C PRO A 1104 -13.48 -43.39 -4.32
N GLY A 1105 -14.72 -43.50 -4.82
CA GLY A 1105 -15.34 -42.51 -5.70
C GLY A 1105 -15.93 -41.27 -5.00
N PHE A 1106 -16.03 -41.27 -3.66
CA PHE A 1106 -16.57 -40.15 -2.90
C PHE A 1106 -15.53 -39.05 -2.79
N ASN A 1107 -15.67 -38.00 -3.60
CA ASN A 1107 -14.77 -36.85 -3.67
C ASN A 1107 -15.59 -35.56 -3.42
N PRO A 1108 -14.95 -34.38 -3.34
CA PRO A 1108 -15.68 -33.12 -3.16
C PRO A 1108 -16.71 -32.80 -4.26
N GLU A 1109 -16.60 -33.39 -5.46
CA GLU A 1109 -17.61 -33.23 -6.53
C GLU A 1109 -18.87 -34.08 -6.26
N ALA A 1110 -18.72 -35.26 -5.65
CA ALA A 1110 -19.81 -36.18 -5.31
C ALA A 1110 -20.62 -35.73 -4.08
N ASP A 1111 -20.16 -34.73 -3.33
CA ASP A 1111 -20.88 -34.12 -2.20
C ASP A 1111 -21.91 -33.07 -2.65
N GLU A 1112 -22.03 -32.78 -3.96
CA GLU A 1112 -22.84 -31.68 -4.53
C GLU A 1112 -22.56 -30.30 -3.88
N GLU A 1113 -21.42 -30.12 -3.23
CA GLU A 1113 -20.99 -28.87 -2.60
C GLU A 1113 -20.16 -28.03 -3.60
N VAL A 1114 -20.81 -27.15 -4.38
CA VAL A 1114 -20.12 -26.16 -5.24
C VAL A 1114 -20.79 -24.80 -5.25
N TYR A 1115 -21.39 -24.31 -4.17
CA TYR A 1115 -22.25 -23.13 -4.33
C TYR A 1115 -21.98 -21.96 -3.38
N GLY A 1116 -20.89 -22.04 -2.62
CA GLY A 1116 -20.32 -20.91 -1.88
C GLY A 1116 -19.22 -20.15 -2.62
N VAL A 1117 -19.12 -20.25 -3.96
CA VAL A 1117 -18.11 -19.48 -4.70
C VAL A 1117 -18.41 -17.99 -4.53
N PRO A 1118 -17.50 -17.19 -3.95
CA PRO A 1118 -17.71 -15.76 -3.80
C PRO A 1118 -17.82 -15.12 -5.18
N SER A 1119 -18.64 -14.07 -5.32
CA SER A 1119 -18.68 -13.29 -6.55
C SER A 1119 -17.28 -12.88 -6.98
N ALA A 1120 -16.99 -13.01 -8.27
CA ALA A 1120 -15.73 -12.53 -8.82
C ALA A 1120 -15.66 -11.01 -8.66
N PRO A 1121 -14.48 -10.45 -8.38
CA PRO A 1121 -14.28 -9.01 -8.48
C PRO A 1121 -14.68 -8.61 -9.89
N LEU A 1122 -15.64 -7.69 -10.00
CA LEU A 1122 -15.70 -6.90 -11.20
C LEU A 1122 -14.42 -6.07 -11.24
N PRO A 1123 -13.90 -5.76 -12.45
CA PRO A 1123 -12.90 -4.72 -12.54
C PRO A 1123 -13.47 -3.47 -11.88
N ALA A 1124 -13.01 -3.16 -10.66
CA ALA A 1124 -13.03 -1.79 -10.22
C ALA A 1124 -12.36 -1.00 -11.34
N THR A 1125 -12.91 0.16 -11.70
CA THR A 1125 -12.27 1.06 -12.65
C THR A 1125 -10.87 1.35 -12.13
N ARG A 1126 -9.91 0.54 -12.55
CA ARG A 1126 -8.51 0.81 -12.40
C ARG A 1126 -8.26 1.82 -13.50
N ILE A 1127 -8.07 3.07 -13.09
CA ILE A 1127 -7.47 4.07 -13.97
C ILE A 1127 -6.06 3.54 -14.23
N TYR A 1128 -5.90 2.86 -15.37
CA TYR A 1128 -4.60 2.67 -15.97
C TYR A 1128 -4.45 3.70 -17.06
N LEU A 1129 -3.49 4.60 -16.81
CA LEU A 1129 -2.87 5.47 -17.79
C LEU A 1129 -2.47 4.62 -19.02
N PRO A 1130 -2.71 5.08 -20.25
CA PRO A 1130 -2.42 4.27 -21.42
C PRO A 1130 -0.91 4.08 -21.57
N LEU A 1131 -0.48 2.82 -21.38
CA LEU A 1131 0.64 2.25 -22.10
C LEU A 1131 0.08 1.70 -23.41
N VAL A 1132 0.54 2.20 -24.56
CA VAL A 1132 0.48 1.43 -25.82
C VAL A 1132 1.89 1.38 -26.41
N MET A 1133 2.42 0.17 -26.47
CA MET A 1133 3.74 -0.18 -27.00
C MET A 1133 3.76 -0.21 -28.54
N HIS A 1134 4.99 -0.05 -29.03
CA HIS A 1134 5.50 0.03 -30.40
C HIS A 1134 5.14 -1.13 -31.34
N ASN A 1135 5.17 -0.81 -32.65
CA ASN A 1135 6.09 -1.43 -33.60
C ASN A 1135 6.98 -0.36 -34.23
#